data_AF-A0A0V0ZQA1-F1
#
_entry.id   AF-A0A0V0ZQA1-F1
#
_cell.length_a   1.000
_cell.length_b   1.000
_cell.length_c   1.000
_cell.angle_alpha   90.00
_cell.angle_beta   90.00
_cell.angle_gamma   90.00
#
_symmetry.space_group_name_H-M   'P 1'
#
loop_
_entity.id
_entity.type
_entity.pdbx_description
1 polymer ?
#
loop_
_entity_poly.entity_id
_entity_poly.type
_entity_poly.pdbx_seq_one_letter_code
_entity_poly.pdbx_strand_id
1 'polypeptide(L)'
;METFLGIDLGTQQLKAVLTDENLNIVCIEVINYDNELPEFKTVGGVHRAGETVTAPVLMWIKALDNLLHRLKLNGIEFSSIKAISGAAQQHGSVFWKHGAEQILKTLNFHETLFNQLQNSFATNDCPIWMDASTTSECKILEDSCGGPMELAMRTGSVGCERFTGPQIFKKYRKERHIYDSTEHISLISSFLCSVFCGCYASVDFGDASGTNLFNIATFKWDDHCVNVCGKDLRSKLGDCVPSTTSIGFIADYFVKRYGFSPVCSVIVFTGDNHFLLKSWMNFFEKLLCKLQDSPPAVSHILCNTVTFTSARPINYSSSGQLTSLAVLCQNSDCLGISLGTSDTLFFWLHEPVPIPSGHVFCNPLQQDAYMGLIWYLLSHCLLNGDGTRTNIRTLCGCKTWYEFELLVAETPPGNNGFIGTVGRIYFDELETSCSIKPGYYRFNVDGKLLQSFASNVEARAILEHQCLSKRMSLENVCLTDEMKHIQVTGGASENSALVQILSDVFNLPVYKIKTAHSAALGGCARAIMLESKNFNFHSGSYAELVALPRAFAVEIYNTMICRYKELIKLFNPLLSSVFKFCDCYSNMKCNFDLAVEISCSEMFRESDSFAMGSDLSGEVEEKFERLKNIWNNLGFTDAEREDRLKTTINHLKLVLDRMIDEEEETLNLAVESIEKNKIVINALELELNEPAEPNISENLPLLDKEHHYRKRAEYLASEKNQRLERRSRIMEELKMACYRLGMNSPSSKPSLRLDDLNHLESELSSKKTLLDQRISLVTSYMTKIQTLAHVMAYHGEDLFERNTIERGDGGPEYTEEMVKRVKLFYEKLSMQYEVFLEEAKKRNEEKLSELTIYWEKCKISQNERNCFLQSVEDKYSTDALALYDREIERLSTFYESRKCMFDLIEKWENLWKQKIDFESRDSNAMRFLNRGGSLLQEEKERKAIEKKLPKVRLEIQQALNEWNAENPTATFLYDGLPVLKKLEQIEAAYYEEKEKEKIEKKLAKTRKLESEARFGSSTPVRTRLATMMRTPTPKTTSARKAAKGKTPSSDGGPLVTPRVSLRRTPVKRQFKELQSPLVFVKPTSPAVLASPPRKRNDENVPTSEQSVTLQSYRDFVADINVRGNAVASSFYQLQSSPRDDCQA
;
A
#
# COMPACT_ATOMS: atom_id res chain seq x y z
N MET A 1 19.55 9.28 18.78
CA MET A 1 19.57 7.83 19.04
C MET A 1 20.13 7.18 17.80
N GLU A 2 21.10 6.28 17.88
CA GLU A 2 21.54 5.55 16.66
C GLU A 2 20.43 4.58 16.24
N THR A 3 20.18 4.48 14.93
CA THR A 3 19.17 3.59 14.37
C THR A 3 19.73 2.72 13.25
N PHE A 4 19.05 1.61 12.99
CA PHE A 4 19.47 0.58 12.04
C PHE A 4 18.29 0.25 11.12
N LEU A 5 18.54 0.30 9.81
CA LEU A 5 17.51 0.11 8.79
C LEU A 5 17.64 -1.28 8.17
N GLY A 6 16.53 -2.02 8.19
CA GLY A 6 16.44 -3.34 7.60
C GLY A 6 15.28 -3.43 6.61
N ILE A 7 15.54 -3.99 5.43
CA ILE A 7 14.58 -4.04 4.32
C ILE A 7 14.25 -5.49 3.94
N ASP A 8 13.00 -5.74 3.54
CA ASP A 8 12.45 -7.02 3.09
C ASP A 8 11.77 -6.82 1.73
N LEU A 9 12.47 -7.21 0.65
CA LEU A 9 11.92 -7.21 -0.72
C LEU A 9 11.26 -8.57 -0.98
N GLY A 10 10.04 -8.72 -0.47
CA GLY A 10 9.19 -9.89 -0.71
C GLY A 10 8.49 -9.83 -2.08
N THR A 11 7.84 -10.94 -2.44
CA THR A 11 7.17 -11.11 -3.74
C THR A 11 5.98 -10.17 -3.97
N GLN A 12 5.21 -9.86 -2.92
CA GLN A 12 4.00 -9.02 -3.00
C GLN A 12 4.18 -7.57 -2.54
N GLN A 13 5.26 -7.30 -1.80
CA GLN A 13 5.43 -6.07 -1.03
C GLN A 13 6.90 -5.83 -0.69
N LEU A 14 7.28 -4.55 -0.66
CA LEU A 14 8.56 -4.09 -0.10
C LEU A 14 8.30 -3.55 1.30
N LYS A 15 8.99 -4.06 2.31
CA LYS A 15 8.89 -3.59 3.71
C LYS A 15 10.21 -2.99 4.16
N ALA A 16 10.14 -2.05 5.10
CA ALA A 16 11.27 -1.61 5.89
C ALA A 16 10.91 -1.58 7.37
N VAL A 17 11.88 -1.94 8.21
CA VAL A 17 11.83 -1.81 9.66
C VAL A 17 13.02 -0.94 10.07
N LEU A 18 12.78 0.01 10.96
CA LEU A 18 13.81 0.80 11.62
C LEU A 18 13.83 0.40 13.10
N THR A 19 15.01 0.11 13.65
CA THR A 19 15.19 -0.20 15.07
C THR A 19 16.23 0.69 15.74
N ASP A 20 16.23 0.68 17.08
CA ASP A 20 17.39 1.10 17.88
C ASP A 20 18.45 -0.01 17.97
N GLU A 21 19.54 0.27 18.70
CA GLU A 21 20.63 -0.68 19.00
C GLU A 21 20.20 -1.95 19.77
N ASN A 22 18.98 -1.98 20.32
CA ASN A 22 18.44 -3.09 21.11
C ASN A 22 17.41 -3.93 20.33
N LEU A 23 17.22 -3.65 19.03
CA LEU A 23 16.16 -4.19 18.17
C LEU A 23 14.72 -3.83 18.60
N ASN A 24 14.54 -2.75 19.37
CA ASN A 24 13.22 -2.16 19.57
C ASN A 24 12.79 -1.47 18.26
N ILE A 25 11.59 -1.79 17.76
CA ILE A 25 11.06 -1.21 16.53
C ILE A 25 10.66 0.26 16.75
N VAL A 26 11.29 1.15 16.00
CA VAL A 26 11.04 2.59 15.96
C VAL A 26 10.01 2.93 14.87
N CYS A 27 10.09 2.27 13.71
CA CYS A 27 9.18 2.47 12.59
C CYS A 27 9.05 1.18 11.76
N ILE A 28 7.89 0.98 11.12
CA ILE A 28 7.66 -0.02 10.08
C ILE A 28 7.00 0.69 8.91
N GLU A 29 7.46 0.45 7.69
CA GLU A 29 6.79 0.89 6.47
C GLU A 29 6.67 -0.24 5.44
N VAL A 30 5.60 -0.17 4.63
CA VAL A 30 5.24 -1.21 3.66
C VAL A 30 4.66 -0.59 2.40
N ILE A 31 5.13 -1.03 1.23
CA ILE A 31 4.56 -0.75 -0.09
C ILE A 31 4.05 -2.05 -0.69
N ASN A 32 2.74 -2.16 -0.90
CA ASN A 32 2.06 -3.32 -1.48
C ASN A 32 1.96 -3.14 -3.00
N TYR A 33 2.55 -4.04 -3.78
CA TYR A 33 2.76 -3.81 -5.21
C TYR A 33 1.43 -3.65 -5.99
N ASP A 34 0.51 -4.60 -5.89
CA ASP A 34 -0.75 -4.57 -6.68
C ASP A 34 -1.67 -3.40 -6.31
N ASN A 35 -1.61 -2.93 -5.05
CA ASN A 35 -2.47 -1.86 -4.53
C ASN A 35 -1.91 -0.46 -4.78
N GLU A 36 -0.59 -0.29 -4.68
CA GLU A 36 0.08 1.02 -4.65
C GLU A 36 0.89 1.30 -5.93
N LEU A 37 1.12 0.28 -6.76
CA LEU A 37 1.79 0.35 -8.07
C LEU A 37 0.98 -0.37 -9.19
N PRO A 38 -0.35 -0.19 -9.28
CA PRO A 38 -1.21 -0.96 -10.19
C PRO A 38 -0.89 -0.75 -11.68
N GLU A 39 -0.14 0.28 -12.06
CA GLU A 39 0.32 0.52 -13.42
C GLU A 39 1.22 -0.61 -13.99
N PHE A 40 1.86 -1.40 -13.12
CA PHE A 40 2.64 -2.57 -13.54
C PHE A 40 1.77 -3.79 -13.86
N LYS A 41 0.49 -3.81 -13.46
CA LYS A 41 -0.51 -4.86 -13.77
C LYS A 41 -0.20 -6.26 -13.19
N THR A 42 0.53 -6.31 -12.09
CA THR A 42 0.81 -7.54 -11.35
C THR A 42 -0.43 -8.12 -10.66
N VAL A 43 -0.40 -9.42 -10.39
CA VAL A 43 -1.38 -10.11 -9.53
C VAL A 43 -0.61 -10.99 -8.53
N GLY A 44 -0.64 -10.64 -7.26
CA GLY A 44 0.25 -11.16 -6.23
C GLY A 44 1.69 -10.64 -6.38
N GLY A 45 1.87 -9.43 -6.92
CA GLY A 45 3.18 -8.83 -7.19
C GLY A 45 3.94 -9.42 -8.40
N VAL A 46 3.28 -10.26 -9.20
CA VAL A 46 3.92 -11.02 -10.29
C VAL A 46 3.12 -11.05 -11.58
N HIS A 47 3.79 -11.40 -12.68
CA HIS A 47 3.20 -11.83 -13.94
C HIS A 47 3.33 -13.36 -14.07
N ARG A 48 2.33 -14.01 -14.70
CA ARG A 48 2.30 -15.47 -14.91
C ARG A 48 1.98 -15.79 -16.37
N ALA A 49 2.77 -16.65 -16.98
CA ALA A 49 2.62 -17.11 -18.36
C ALA A 49 2.91 -18.62 -18.41
N GLY A 50 1.90 -19.44 -18.08
CA GLY A 50 2.10 -20.87 -17.80
C GLY A 50 3.04 -21.04 -16.59
N GLU A 51 4.07 -21.84 -16.78
CA GLU A 51 5.14 -22.10 -15.79
C GLU A 51 6.14 -20.93 -15.64
N THR A 52 6.19 -20.00 -16.59
CA THR A 52 7.04 -18.81 -16.47
C THR A 52 6.39 -17.80 -15.53
N VAL A 53 7.13 -17.36 -14.51
CA VAL A 53 6.65 -16.41 -13.50
C VAL A 53 7.69 -15.34 -13.23
N THR A 54 7.34 -14.09 -13.52
CA THR A 54 8.25 -12.95 -13.46
C THR A 54 7.72 -11.82 -12.59
N ALA A 55 8.59 -10.89 -12.23
CA ALA A 55 8.23 -9.63 -11.61
C ALA A 55 8.98 -8.46 -12.28
N PRO A 56 8.37 -7.28 -12.47
CA PRO A 56 9.05 -6.15 -13.09
C PRO A 56 10.10 -5.51 -12.16
N VAL A 57 11.37 -5.48 -12.57
CA VAL A 57 12.46 -4.89 -11.77
C VAL A 57 12.24 -3.40 -11.45
N LEU A 58 11.63 -2.67 -12.40
CA LEU A 58 11.28 -1.26 -12.22
C LEU A 58 10.18 -1.01 -11.18
N MET A 59 9.36 -2.02 -10.87
CA MET A 59 8.37 -1.96 -9.79
C MET A 59 9.07 -1.94 -8.43
N TRP A 60 10.11 -2.76 -8.24
CA TRP A 60 10.91 -2.75 -7.01
C TRP A 60 11.65 -1.44 -6.81
N ILE A 61 12.22 -0.87 -7.88
CA ILE A 61 12.84 0.47 -7.85
C ILE A 61 11.81 1.54 -7.44
N LYS A 62 10.61 1.54 -8.04
CA LYS A 62 9.58 2.52 -7.70
C LYS A 62 9.01 2.32 -6.29
N ALA A 63 8.88 1.08 -5.83
CA ALA A 63 8.54 0.77 -4.44
C ALA A 63 9.58 1.35 -3.48
N LEU A 64 10.88 1.27 -3.82
CA LEU A 64 11.95 1.83 -3.00
C LEU A 64 11.92 3.36 -2.95
N ASP A 65 11.74 4.06 -4.08
CA ASP A 65 11.56 5.52 -4.11
C ASP A 65 10.37 5.94 -3.21
N ASN A 66 9.23 5.24 -3.32
CA ASN A 66 8.03 5.50 -2.53
C ASN A 66 8.25 5.24 -1.03
N LEU A 67 8.88 4.12 -0.68
CA LEU A 67 9.16 3.74 0.71
C LEU A 67 10.09 4.74 1.40
N LEU A 68 11.19 5.12 0.75
CA LEU A 68 12.13 6.11 1.28
C LEU A 68 11.48 7.50 1.36
N HIS A 69 10.58 7.83 0.44
CA HIS A 69 9.80 9.07 0.53
C HIS A 69 8.84 9.06 1.73
N ARG A 70 8.14 7.95 1.99
CA ARG A 70 7.21 7.84 3.13
C ARG A 70 7.93 7.83 4.47
N LEU A 71 9.07 7.15 4.61
CA LEU A 71 9.94 7.28 5.79
C LEU A 71 10.36 8.74 6.04
N LYS A 72 10.61 9.52 4.98
CA LYS A 72 10.89 10.97 5.10
C LYS A 72 9.67 11.79 5.55
N LEU A 73 8.47 11.44 5.08
CA LEU A 73 7.21 12.08 5.52
C LEU A 73 6.87 11.75 6.98
N ASN A 74 7.21 10.55 7.45
CA ASN A 74 7.04 10.12 8.84
C ASN A 74 8.04 10.79 9.82
N GLY A 75 8.89 11.71 9.34
CA GLY A 75 9.84 12.46 10.18
C GLY A 75 11.08 11.67 10.60
N ILE A 76 11.42 10.57 9.91
CA ILE A 76 12.62 9.79 10.22
C ILE A 76 13.89 10.59 9.87
N GLU A 77 14.72 10.84 10.87
CA GLU A 77 16.06 11.42 10.69
C GLU A 77 17.01 10.38 10.07
N PHE A 78 17.13 10.37 8.74
CA PHE A 78 18.07 9.49 8.01
C PHE A 78 19.53 9.64 8.45
N SER A 79 19.90 10.80 9.01
CA SER A 79 21.21 11.06 9.62
C SER A 79 21.50 10.20 10.86
N SER A 80 20.45 9.67 11.52
CA SER A 80 20.57 8.75 12.66
C SER A 80 20.84 7.29 12.25
N ILE A 81 20.65 6.96 10.97
CA ILE A 81 20.82 5.60 10.45
C ILE A 81 22.31 5.31 10.30
N LYS A 82 22.82 4.44 11.16
CA LYS A 82 24.24 4.07 11.25
C LYS A 82 24.64 3.02 10.22
N ALA A 83 23.77 2.06 10.00
CA ALA A 83 23.98 0.99 9.02
C ALA A 83 22.65 0.51 8.45
N ILE A 84 22.72 0.00 7.22
CA ILE A 84 21.60 -0.59 6.48
C ILE A 84 21.96 -2.00 6.04
N SER A 85 20.99 -2.91 6.12
CA SER A 85 21.03 -4.19 5.43
C SER A 85 19.62 -4.64 5.05
N GLY A 86 19.47 -5.87 4.59
CA GLY A 86 18.17 -6.43 4.30
C GLY A 86 18.24 -7.83 3.72
N ALA A 87 17.07 -8.30 3.33
CA ALA A 87 16.88 -9.52 2.60
C ALA A 87 15.89 -9.32 1.44
N ALA A 88 15.89 -10.27 0.51
CA ALA A 88 14.96 -10.31 -0.60
C ALA A 88 14.52 -11.75 -0.90
N GLN A 89 13.40 -11.89 -1.61
CA GLN A 89 12.94 -13.18 -2.14
C GLN A 89 14.07 -13.91 -2.88
N GLN A 90 14.34 -15.15 -2.48
CA GLN A 90 15.47 -15.94 -3.00
C GLN A 90 15.40 -16.27 -4.50
N HIS A 91 16.53 -16.74 -5.01
CA HIS A 91 16.74 -17.36 -6.33
C HIS A 91 16.55 -16.46 -7.57
N GLY A 92 15.66 -15.46 -7.51
CA GLY A 92 15.38 -14.57 -8.63
C GLY A 92 16.59 -13.71 -9.03
N SER A 93 16.66 -13.34 -10.32
CA SER A 93 17.83 -12.68 -10.92
C SER A 93 17.47 -11.42 -11.70
N VAL A 94 18.28 -10.38 -11.50
CA VAL A 94 18.24 -9.13 -12.27
C VAL A 94 19.39 -9.10 -13.26
N PHE A 95 19.07 -8.74 -14.51
CA PHE A 95 20.01 -8.69 -15.64
C PHE A 95 20.31 -7.23 -15.98
N TRP A 96 21.47 -6.73 -15.55
CA TRP A 96 21.90 -5.35 -15.80
C TRP A 96 22.48 -5.19 -17.20
N LYS A 97 22.05 -4.15 -17.91
CA LYS A 97 22.46 -3.87 -19.29
C LYS A 97 23.82 -3.19 -19.35
N HIS A 98 24.57 -3.39 -20.43
CA HIS A 98 25.83 -2.66 -20.70
C HIS A 98 25.71 -1.15 -20.45
N GLY A 99 26.55 -0.62 -19.57
CA GLY A 99 26.59 0.78 -19.13
C GLY A 99 25.79 1.11 -17.86
N ALA A 100 25.06 0.16 -17.28
CA ALA A 100 24.24 0.42 -16.09
C ALA A 100 25.07 0.71 -14.82
N GLU A 101 26.26 0.11 -14.67
CA GLU A 101 27.13 0.40 -13.52
C GLU A 101 27.55 1.88 -13.49
N GLN A 102 27.77 2.47 -14.67
CA GLN A 102 28.14 3.87 -14.80
C GLN A 102 26.98 4.80 -14.39
N ILE A 103 25.72 4.39 -14.62
CA ILE A 103 24.52 5.12 -14.17
C ILE A 103 24.40 5.06 -12.66
N LEU A 104 24.58 3.87 -12.04
CA LEU A 104 24.59 3.70 -10.58
C LEU A 104 25.65 4.60 -9.91
N LYS A 105 26.85 4.68 -10.50
CA LYS A 105 27.97 5.50 -10.00
C LYS A 105 27.74 7.01 -10.13
N THR A 106 26.80 7.46 -10.96
CA THR A 106 26.53 8.90 -11.20
C THR A 106 25.06 9.29 -10.99
N LEU A 107 24.35 8.63 -10.07
CA LEU A 107 22.95 8.93 -9.75
C LEU A 107 22.75 10.40 -9.32
N ASN A 108 21.89 11.10 -10.04
CA ASN A 108 21.46 12.47 -9.79
C ASN A 108 20.45 12.52 -8.64
N PHE A 109 20.83 13.15 -7.52
CA PHE A 109 20.00 13.26 -6.31
C PHE A 109 18.74 14.12 -6.48
N HIS A 110 18.63 14.92 -7.56
CA HIS A 110 17.40 15.66 -7.87
C HIS A 110 16.27 14.76 -8.41
N GLU A 111 16.61 13.69 -9.13
CA GLU A 111 15.65 12.77 -9.76
C GLU A 111 15.39 11.52 -8.91
N THR A 112 14.37 10.73 -9.26
CA THR A 112 14.07 9.43 -8.64
C THR A 112 14.98 8.32 -9.20
N LEU A 113 15.10 7.20 -8.49
CA LEU A 113 15.76 6.00 -9.02
C LEU A 113 14.97 5.46 -10.22
N PHE A 114 13.62 5.45 -10.11
CA PHE A 114 12.72 4.95 -11.15
C PHE A 114 12.86 5.69 -12.49
N ASN A 115 13.18 6.99 -12.50
CA ASN A 115 13.38 7.72 -13.76
C ASN A 115 14.75 7.42 -14.38
N GLN A 116 15.79 7.28 -13.55
CA GLN A 116 17.17 7.11 -14.01
C GLN A 116 17.46 5.67 -14.47
N LEU A 117 16.86 4.67 -13.83
CA LEU A 117 17.16 3.26 -14.07
C LEU A 117 16.29 2.60 -15.17
N GLN A 118 15.36 3.31 -15.82
CA GLN A 118 14.42 2.73 -16.81
C GLN A 118 15.09 1.95 -17.94
N ASN A 119 16.30 2.35 -18.34
CA ASN A 119 17.05 1.74 -19.43
C ASN A 119 18.26 0.90 -18.95
N SER A 120 18.38 0.66 -17.63
CA SER A 120 19.55 -0.02 -17.01
C SER A 120 19.46 -1.55 -17.01
N PHE A 121 18.37 -2.13 -17.50
CA PHE A 121 18.11 -3.57 -17.44
C PHE A 121 17.99 -4.19 -18.83
N ALA A 122 18.49 -5.41 -19.00
CA ALA A 122 18.41 -6.16 -20.26
C ALA A 122 17.03 -6.82 -20.45
N THR A 123 16.31 -7.07 -19.35
CA THR A 123 14.88 -7.40 -19.31
C THR A 123 14.21 -6.64 -18.18
N ASN A 124 12.97 -6.18 -18.39
CA ASN A 124 12.16 -5.59 -17.32
C ASN A 124 11.55 -6.69 -16.44
N ASP A 125 11.03 -7.75 -17.05
CA ASP A 125 10.51 -8.92 -16.38
C ASP A 125 11.66 -9.86 -15.97
N CYS A 126 11.88 -9.97 -14.67
CA CYS A 126 12.91 -10.80 -14.07
C CYS A 126 12.28 -12.09 -13.50
N PRO A 127 12.88 -13.28 -13.69
CA PRO A 127 12.39 -14.51 -13.09
C PRO A 127 12.56 -14.48 -11.57
N ILE A 128 11.64 -15.16 -10.86
CA ILE A 128 11.59 -15.22 -9.40
C ILE A 128 11.39 -16.66 -8.91
N TRP A 129 11.38 -16.87 -7.59
CA TRP A 129 11.29 -18.20 -6.97
C TRP A 129 10.08 -19.08 -7.38
N MET A 130 9.04 -18.49 -7.99
CA MET A 130 7.85 -19.20 -8.48
C MET A 130 7.94 -19.67 -9.94
N ASP A 131 9.02 -19.38 -10.67
CA ASP A 131 9.21 -19.85 -12.05
C ASP A 131 9.60 -21.33 -12.06
N ALA A 132 8.86 -22.13 -12.84
CA ALA A 132 9.04 -23.59 -12.96
C ALA A 132 9.46 -24.04 -14.38
N SER A 133 9.79 -23.10 -15.27
CA SER A 133 9.84 -23.34 -16.72
C SER A 133 11.21 -23.79 -17.28
N THR A 134 12.00 -24.45 -16.43
CA THR A 134 13.44 -24.70 -16.65
C THR A 134 13.87 -26.14 -16.34
N THR A 135 12.94 -27.09 -16.21
CA THR A 135 13.26 -28.52 -15.99
C THR A 135 14.23 -29.08 -17.05
N SER A 136 14.14 -28.58 -18.30
CA SER A 136 15.06 -28.94 -19.39
C SER A 136 16.48 -28.38 -19.24
N GLU A 137 16.67 -27.35 -18.42
CA GLU A 137 17.95 -26.77 -18.04
C GLU A 137 18.49 -27.46 -16.77
N CYS A 138 17.63 -27.81 -15.82
CA CYS A 138 17.97 -28.59 -14.63
C CYS A 138 18.57 -29.95 -14.98
N LYS A 139 17.87 -30.77 -15.79
CA LYS A 139 18.35 -32.10 -16.20
C LYS A 139 19.75 -32.02 -16.85
N ILE A 140 19.96 -31.06 -17.75
CA ILE A 140 21.27 -30.89 -18.43
C ILE A 140 22.37 -30.49 -17.44
N LEU A 141 22.07 -29.64 -16.44
CA LEU A 141 23.05 -29.28 -15.41
C LEU A 141 23.40 -30.49 -14.52
N GLU A 142 22.40 -31.27 -14.11
CA GLU A 142 22.59 -32.50 -13.33
C GLU A 142 23.39 -33.55 -14.11
N ASP A 143 22.97 -33.89 -15.33
CA ASP A 143 23.66 -34.83 -16.23
C ASP A 143 25.12 -34.39 -16.46
N SER A 144 25.36 -33.09 -16.65
CA SER A 144 26.72 -32.56 -16.84
C SER A 144 27.61 -32.71 -15.60
N CYS A 145 27.03 -32.79 -14.40
CA CYS A 145 27.79 -33.02 -13.17
C CYS A 145 28.03 -34.51 -12.91
N GLY A 146 27.22 -35.41 -13.48
CA GLY A 146 27.20 -36.84 -13.17
C GLY A 146 25.95 -37.30 -12.40
N GLY A 147 24.92 -36.46 -12.33
CA GLY A 147 23.60 -36.75 -11.75
C GLY A 147 23.19 -35.77 -10.63
N PRO A 148 21.91 -35.85 -10.19
CA PRO A 148 21.33 -34.93 -9.20
C PRO A 148 22.11 -34.88 -7.88
N MET A 149 22.61 -36.03 -7.42
CA MET A 149 23.31 -36.11 -6.13
C MET A 149 24.72 -35.50 -6.15
N GLU A 150 25.41 -35.54 -7.30
CA GLU A 150 26.73 -34.92 -7.47
C GLU A 150 26.61 -33.39 -7.60
N LEU A 151 25.54 -32.90 -8.24
CA LEU A 151 25.19 -31.47 -8.18
C LEU A 151 24.83 -31.03 -6.75
N ALA A 152 24.17 -31.89 -5.96
CA ALA A 152 23.85 -31.63 -4.56
C ALA A 152 25.10 -31.67 -3.64
N MET A 153 26.06 -32.55 -3.89
CA MET A 153 27.36 -32.57 -3.20
C MET A 153 28.18 -31.29 -3.44
N ARG A 154 28.07 -30.70 -4.63
CA ARG A 154 28.73 -29.43 -4.97
C ARG A 154 28.00 -28.21 -4.40
N THR A 155 26.69 -28.14 -4.66
CA THR A 155 25.91 -26.90 -4.53
C THR A 155 24.88 -26.92 -3.40
N GLY A 156 24.85 -28.00 -2.61
CA GLY A 156 23.91 -28.20 -1.51
C GLY A 156 22.47 -28.52 -1.96
N SER A 157 22.19 -28.56 -3.25
CA SER A 157 20.86 -28.82 -3.82
C SER A 157 20.94 -29.63 -5.11
N VAL A 158 19.94 -30.48 -5.35
CA VAL A 158 19.65 -31.02 -6.69
C VAL A 158 19.27 -29.90 -7.65
N GLY A 159 19.16 -30.19 -8.96
CA GLY A 159 18.72 -29.23 -9.96
C GLY A 159 17.28 -28.82 -9.69
N CYS A 160 17.01 -27.51 -9.62
CA CYS A 160 15.68 -27.02 -9.28
C CYS A 160 15.31 -25.79 -10.11
N GLU A 161 14.10 -25.77 -10.65
CA GLU A 161 13.70 -24.88 -11.74
C GLU A 161 13.80 -23.39 -11.37
N ARG A 162 13.42 -23.07 -10.13
CA ARG A 162 13.47 -21.72 -9.59
C ARG A 162 14.91 -21.21 -9.36
N PHE A 163 15.90 -22.09 -9.29
CA PHE A 163 17.28 -21.72 -8.94
C PHE A 163 17.92 -20.92 -10.08
N THR A 164 18.84 -20.03 -9.69
CA THR A 164 19.33 -18.98 -10.57
C THR A 164 20.13 -19.51 -11.76
N GLY A 165 20.91 -20.58 -11.59
CA GLY A 165 21.68 -21.24 -12.66
C GLY A 165 20.79 -21.71 -13.81
N PRO A 166 19.80 -22.59 -13.58
CA PRO A 166 18.80 -22.97 -14.58
C PRO A 166 18.09 -21.79 -15.25
N GLN A 167 17.72 -20.75 -14.50
CA GLN A 167 17.08 -19.54 -15.06
C GLN A 167 18.02 -18.73 -15.97
N ILE A 168 19.29 -18.55 -15.57
CA ILE A 168 20.33 -17.94 -16.40
C ILE A 168 20.63 -18.80 -17.64
N PHE A 169 20.63 -20.13 -17.50
CA PHE A 169 20.86 -21.06 -18.60
C PHE A 169 19.72 -21.01 -19.63
N LYS A 170 18.46 -20.85 -19.19
CA LYS A 170 17.31 -20.54 -20.06
C LYS A 170 17.56 -19.23 -20.83
N LYS A 171 18.03 -18.16 -20.20
CA LYS A 171 18.40 -16.92 -20.90
C LYS A 171 19.55 -17.13 -21.90
N TYR A 172 20.58 -17.86 -21.53
CA TYR A 172 21.74 -18.18 -22.38
C TYR A 172 21.39 -19.02 -23.62
N ARG A 173 20.46 -19.99 -23.49
CA ARG A 173 20.01 -20.91 -24.55
C ARG A 173 18.89 -20.36 -25.41
N LYS A 174 17.79 -19.91 -24.78
CA LYS A 174 16.49 -19.64 -25.41
C LYS A 174 16.26 -18.15 -25.68
N GLU A 175 16.84 -17.25 -24.87
CA GLU A 175 16.60 -15.79 -24.93
C GLU A 175 17.91 -15.00 -25.14
N ARG A 176 18.77 -15.52 -26.00
CA ARG A 176 20.19 -15.13 -26.19
C ARG A 176 20.48 -13.62 -26.16
N HIS A 177 19.63 -12.83 -26.81
CA HIS A 177 19.78 -11.37 -26.92
C HIS A 177 19.75 -10.64 -25.56
N ILE A 178 19.00 -11.16 -24.58
CA ILE A 178 18.99 -10.63 -23.20
C ILE A 178 20.35 -10.90 -22.56
N TYR A 179 20.81 -12.14 -22.64
CA TYR A 179 22.07 -12.57 -22.04
C TYR A 179 23.29 -11.83 -22.62
N ASP A 180 23.37 -11.64 -23.94
CA ASP A 180 24.49 -10.94 -24.58
C ASP A 180 24.46 -9.42 -24.33
N SER A 181 23.28 -8.83 -24.14
CA SER A 181 23.14 -7.41 -23.75
C SER A 181 23.30 -7.14 -22.25
N THR A 182 23.54 -8.19 -21.46
CA THR A 182 23.78 -8.12 -20.01
C THR A 182 25.27 -7.98 -19.69
N GLU A 183 25.65 -6.98 -18.88
CA GLU A 183 27.01 -6.84 -18.33
C GLU A 183 27.18 -7.55 -16.97
N HIS A 184 26.17 -7.48 -16.10
CA HIS A 184 26.20 -8.05 -14.75
C HIS A 184 24.86 -8.71 -14.40
N ILE A 185 24.91 -9.79 -13.61
CA ILE A 185 23.74 -10.51 -13.12
C ILE A 185 23.80 -10.54 -11.59
N SER A 186 22.76 -10.02 -10.94
CA SER A 186 22.61 -9.98 -9.49
C SER A 186 21.45 -10.86 -9.05
N LEU A 187 21.54 -11.51 -7.88
CA LEU A 187 20.36 -11.96 -7.15
C LEU A 187 19.58 -10.73 -6.63
N ILE A 188 18.27 -10.83 -6.42
CA ILE A 188 17.42 -9.68 -6.02
C ILE A 188 17.93 -9.03 -4.71
N SER A 189 18.53 -9.82 -3.81
CA SER A 189 19.27 -9.38 -2.62
C SER A 189 20.43 -8.44 -2.98
N SER A 190 21.41 -8.94 -3.72
CA SER A 190 22.58 -8.20 -4.21
C SER A 190 22.21 -7.02 -5.14
N PHE A 191 21.13 -7.11 -5.91
CA PHE A 191 20.58 -6.01 -6.71
C PHE A 191 20.15 -4.83 -5.83
N LEU A 192 19.38 -5.10 -4.77
CA LEU A 192 18.93 -4.06 -3.84
C LEU A 192 20.11 -3.46 -3.08
N CYS A 193 21.07 -4.29 -2.67
CA CYS A 193 22.33 -3.84 -2.09
C CYS A 193 23.12 -2.93 -3.06
N SER A 194 23.21 -3.31 -4.34
CA SER A 194 23.89 -2.53 -5.39
C SER A 194 23.27 -1.14 -5.57
N VAL A 195 21.94 -1.06 -5.54
CA VAL A 195 21.20 0.21 -5.61
C VAL A 195 21.55 1.11 -4.42
N PHE A 196 21.72 0.56 -3.21
CA PHE A 196 22.17 1.34 -2.05
C PHE A 196 23.65 1.73 -2.07
N CYS A 197 24.53 0.91 -2.65
CA CYS A 197 25.96 1.21 -2.76
C CYS A 197 26.31 2.16 -3.92
N GLY A 198 25.49 2.23 -4.98
CA GLY A 198 25.80 2.98 -6.20
C GLY A 198 26.84 2.29 -7.10
N CYS A 199 27.03 0.98 -6.91
CA CYS A 199 27.92 0.11 -7.67
C CYS A 199 27.43 -1.35 -7.50
N TYR A 200 27.96 -2.30 -8.28
CA TYR A 200 27.57 -3.70 -8.11
C TYR A 200 28.12 -4.28 -6.79
N ALA A 201 27.20 -4.77 -5.96
CA ALA A 201 27.48 -5.43 -4.70
C ALA A 201 27.58 -6.96 -4.88
N SER A 202 28.56 -7.57 -4.22
CA SER A 202 28.73 -9.03 -4.17
C SER A 202 27.49 -9.74 -3.63
N VAL A 203 27.25 -10.96 -4.14
CA VAL A 203 26.29 -11.90 -3.56
C VAL A 203 26.85 -12.48 -2.26
N ASP A 204 26.02 -12.68 -1.24
CA ASP A 204 26.44 -13.32 0.00
C ASP A 204 26.46 -14.86 -0.13
N PHE A 205 27.26 -15.56 0.67
CA PHE A 205 27.34 -17.03 0.60
C PHE A 205 26.00 -17.75 0.85
N GLY A 206 25.12 -17.17 1.68
CA GLY A 206 23.79 -17.71 1.93
C GLY A 206 22.93 -17.73 0.66
N ASP A 207 22.63 -16.57 0.09
CA ASP A 207 21.76 -16.51 -1.11
C ASP A 207 22.46 -17.07 -2.36
N ALA A 208 23.79 -16.97 -2.46
CA ALA A 208 24.57 -17.64 -3.50
C ALA A 208 24.41 -19.17 -3.47
N SER A 209 24.18 -19.79 -2.31
CA SER A 209 23.89 -21.23 -2.24
C SER A 209 22.57 -21.61 -2.93
N GLY A 210 21.62 -20.67 -3.05
CA GLY A 210 20.33 -20.84 -3.73
C GLY A 210 20.38 -20.84 -5.27
N THR A 211 21.54 -21.12 -5.88
CA THR A 211 21.79 -20.88 -7.32
C THR A 211 22.02 -22.12 -8.18
N ASN A 212 22.42 -23.27 -7.61
CA ASN A 212 23.08 -24.38 -8.31
C ASN A 212 24.38 -23.97 -9.07
N LEU A 213 24.97 -22.81 -8.73
CA LEU A 213 26.25 -22.33 -9.28
C LEU A 213 27.33 -22.17 -8.21
N PHE A 214 26.97 -22.06 -6.93
CA PHE A 214 27.91 -21.85 -5.82
C PHE A 214 28.32 -23.19 -5.21
N ASN A 215 29.63 -23.41 -5.08
CA ASN A 215 30.21 -24.58 -4.45
C ASN A 215 30.32 -24.35 -2.93
N ILE A 216 29.39 -24.94 -2.16
CA ILE A 216 29.24 -24.63 -0.73
C ILE A 216 30.43 -25.05 0.13
N ALA A 217 31.20 -26.05 -0.30
CA ALA A 217 32.37 -26.55 0.42
C ALA A 217 33.65 -25.71 0.18
N THR A 218 33.73 -24.96 -0.92
CA THR A 218 34.89 -24.11 -1.27
C THR A 218 34.61 -22.61 -1.18
N PHE A 219 33.36 -22.23 -0.88
CA PHE A 219 32.87 -20.85 -0.75
C PHE A 219 33.11 -19.98 -1.99
N LYS A 220 32.96 -20.57 -3.18
CA LYS A 220 33.19 -19.95 -4.49
C LYS A 220 32.17 -20.43 -5.50
N TRP A 221 31.97 -19.72 -6.60
CA TRP A 221 31.29 -20.28 -7.76
C TRP A 221 32.00 -21.55 -8.27
N ASP A 222 31.24 -22.60 -8.57
CA ASP A 222 31.71 -23.83 -9.19
C ASP A 222 31.96 -23.59 -10.68
N ASP A 223 33.23 -23.59 -11.10
CA ASP A 223 33.59 -23.23 -12.47
C ASP A 223 32.99 -24.23 -13.50
N HIS A 224 32.65 -25.47 -13.12
CA HIS A 224 31.98 -26.41 -14.02
C HIS A 224 30.51 -26.01 -14.23
N CYS A 225 29.74 -25.86 -13.14
CA CYS A 225 28.33 -25.45 -13.19
C CYS A 225 28.17 -24.09 -13.90
N VAL A 226 29.05 -23.12 -13.63
CA VAL A 226 29.04 -21.80 -14.28
C VAL A 226 29.31 -21.91 -15.78
N ASN A 227 30.31 -22.68 -16.22
CA ASN A 227 30.62 -22.83 -17.65
C ASN A 227 29.51 -23.55 -18.44
N VAL A 228 28.77 -24.46 -17.79
CA VAL A 228 27.58 -25.09 -18.39
C VAL A 228 26.46 -24.06 -18.59
N CYS A 229 26.17 -23.24 -17.58
CA CYS A 229 25.12 -22.22 -17.65
C CYS A 229 25.49 -21.00 -18.53
N GLY A 230 26.77 -20.65 -18.69
CA GLY A 230 27.23 -19.68 -19.69
C GLY A 230 28.74 -19.43 -19.75
N LYS A 231 29.30 -19.37 -20.96
CA LYS A 231 30.76 -19.24 -21.22
C LYS A 231 31.47 -18.02 -20.60
N ASP A 232 30.78 -16.90 -20.46
CA ASP A 232 31.26 -15.67 -19.83
C ASP A 232 30.53 -15.37 -18.51
N LEU A 233 29.72 -16.32 -18.01
CA LEU A 233 28.88 -16.09 -16.83
C LEU A 233 29.69 -15.74 -15.57
N ARG A 234 30.92 -16.26 -15.44
CA ARG A 234 31.79 -15.93 -14.30
C ARG A 234 32.10 -14.43 -14.19
N SER A 235 32.26 -13.71 -15.30
CA SER A 235 32.46 -12.26 -15.24
C SER A 235 31.16 -11.51 -14.97
N LYS A 236 30.01 -12.02 -15.43
CA LYS A 236 28.70 -11.43 -15.14
C LYS A 236 28.28 -11.57 -13.68
N LEU A 237 28.67 -12.63 -12.96
CA LEU A 237 28.28 -12.84 -11.56
C LEU A 237 29.11 -12.03 -10.54
N GLY A 238 30.36 -11.69 -10.87
CA GLY A 238 31.31 -11.16 -9.89
C GLY A 238 31.73 -12.20 -8.84
N ASP A 239 32.30 -11.75 -7.73
CA ASP A 239 32.74 -12.61 -6.62
C ASP A 239 31.76 -12.54 -5.44
N CYS A 240 31.62 -13.66 -4.72
CA CYS A 240 30.80 -13.77 -3.50
C CYS A 240 31.57 -13.34 -2.24
N VAL A 241 30.83 -12.96 -1.19
CA VAL A 241 31.39 -12.57 0.12
C VAL A 241 30.68 -13.27 1.29
N PRO A 242 31.32 -13.40 2.47
CA PRO A 242 30.63 -13.82 3.68
C PRO A 242 29.44 -12.90 3.99
N SER A 243 28.34 -13.46 4.51
CA SER A 243 27.12 -12.73 4.88
C SER A 243 27.30 -11.75 6.04
N THR A 244 28.49 -11.65 6.62
CA THR A 244 28.92 -10.67 7.63
C THR A 244 29.77 -9.53 7.03
N THR A 245 29.77 -9.35 5.70
CA THR A 245 30.61 -8.35 5.01
C THR A 245 29.91 -7.00 4.86
N SER A 246 30.61 -5.92 5.23
CA SER A 246 30.26 -4.55 4.78
C SER A 246 30.76 -4.34 3.35
N ILE A 247 29.88 -3.94 2.44
CA ILE A 247 30.21 -3.67 1.03
C ILE A 247 30.84 -2.27 0.87
N GLY A 248 30.50 -1.34 1.76
CA GLY A 248 31.00 0.03 1.74
C GLY A 248 30.08 0.99 2.49
N PHE A 249 30.16 2.28 2.16
CA PHE A 249 29.22 3.30 2.64
C PHE A 249 28.08 3.50 1.63
N ILE A 250 26.95 4.03 2.11
CA ILE A 250 25.77 4.30 1.28
C ILE A 250 26.07 5.34 0.18
N ALA A 251 25.45 5.17 -0.99
CA ALA A 251 25.69 6.03 -2.14
C ALA A 251 25.37 7.51 -1.86
N ASP A 252 26.20 8.37 -2.44
CA ASP A 252 26.16 9.83 -2.34
C ASP A 252 24.79 10.43 -2.77
N TYR A 253 24.02 9.68 -3.58
CA TYR A 253 22.60 9.93 -3.91
C TYR A 253 21.71 9.99 -2.66
N PHE A 254 21.78 8.99 -1.78
CA PHE A 254 20.90 8.90 -0.60
C PHE A 254 21.27 9.93 0.47
N VAL A 255 22.58 10.18 0.63
CA VAL A 255 23.11 11.26 1.47
C VAL A 255 22.48 12.60 1.06
N LYS A 256 22.56 12.96 -0.23
CA LYS A 256 22.09 14.26 -0.73
C LYS A 256 20.56 14.38 -0.86
N ARG A 257 19.85 13.28 -1.17
CA ARG A 257 18.39 13.28 -1.42
C ARG A 257 17.55 13.09 -0.16
N TYR A 258 17.95 12.16 0.71
CA TYR A 258 17.18 11.79 1.90
C TYR A 258 17.81 12.31 3.20
N GLY A 259 19.13 12.54 3.22
CA GLY A 259 19.85 13.02 4.40
C GLY A 259 20.52 11.92 5.22
N PHE A 260 20.82 10.77 4.61
CA PHE A 260 21.59 9.70 5.26
C PHE A 260 22.96 10.20 5.73
N SER A 261 23.48 9.59 6.79
CA SER A 261 24.87 9.78 7.20
C SER A 261 25.83 9.32 6.08
N PRO A 262 26.85 10.10 5.69
CA PRO A 262 27.85 9.69 4.68
C PRO A 262 28.79 8.57 5.17
N VAL A 263 28.72 8.22 6.46
CA VAL A 263 29.40 7.05 7.05
C VAL A 263 28.42 5.92 7.37
N CYS A 264 27.21 5.92 6.80
CA CYS A 264 26.25 4.83 6.96
C CYS A 264 26.75 3.58 6.21
N SER A 265 27.04 2.51 6.95
CA SER A 265 27.56 1.25 6.42
C SER A 265 26.47 0.45 5.68
N VAL A 266 26.73 0.00 4.44
CA VAL A 266 25.87 -0.96 3.73
C VAL A 266 26.40 -2.37 3.95
N ILE A 267 25.69 -3.16 4.74
CA ILE A 267 26.03 -4.57 5.00
C ILE A 267 25.33 -5.43 3.94
N VAL A 268 26.05 -6.37 3.33
CA VAL A 268 25.59 -7.19 2.20
C VAL A 268 24.18 -7.75 2.45
N PHE A 269 23.32 -7.76 1.43
CA PHE A 269 21.95 -8.29 1.58
C PHE A 269 21.96 -9.82 1.38
N THR A 270 20.94 -10.52 1.88
CA THR A 270 20.85 -12.00 1.82
C THR A 270 19.43 -12.46 1.41
N GLY A 271 19.17 -13.77 1.43
CA GLY A 271 17.85 -14.33 1.13
C GLY A 271 16.83 -14.16 2.28
N ASP A 272 15.54 -14.05 1.98
CA ASP A 272 14.45 -13.88 2.98
C ASP A 272 14.23 -15.08 3.93
N ASN A 273 14.80 -16.23 3.57
CA ASN A 273 14.90 -17.44 4.39
C ASN A 273 16.11 -17.46 5.36
N HIS A 274 17.09 -16.56 5.24
CA HIS A 274 18.41 -16.68 5.86
C HIS A 274 18.59 -15.88 7.18
N PHE A 275 17.90 -16.22 8.28
CA PHE A 275 18.12 -15.61 9.62
C PHE A 275 17.42 -16.33 10.81
N LEU A 276 17.80 -16.26 12.11
CA LEU A 276 18.21 -15.11 12.99
C LEU A 276 19.25 -15.51 14.09
N LEU A 277 19.42 -14.67 15.13
CA LEU A 277 20.61 -14.44 15.99
C LEU A 277 20.85 -15.39 17.18
N LYS A 278 22.14 -15.71 17.35
CA LYS A 278 22.82 -16.36 18.48
C LYS A 278 22.83 -15.54 19.78
N SER A 279 22.16 -16.00 20.85
CA SER A 279 22.38 -15.54 22.24
C SER A 279 21.63 -16.38 23.29
N TRP A 280 22.17 -17.54 23.74
CA TRP A 280 21.50 -18.36 24.78
C TRP A 280 22.36 -19.08 25.83
N MET A 281 23.70 -18.94 25.82
CA MET A 281 24.56 -19.68 26.78
C MET A 281 24.58 -19.10 28.21
N ASN A 282 24.81 -17.79 28.36
CA ASN A 282 25.17 -17.18 29.66
C ASN A 282 24.07 -17.14 30.74
N PHE A 283 22.82 -17.50 30.40
CA PHE A 283 21.70 -17.50 31.35
C PHE A 283 21.40 -18.90 31.89
N PHE A 284 21.55 -19.95 31.08
CA PHE A 284 21.02 -21.28 31.42
C PHE A 284 21.88 -22.03 32.44
N GLU A 285 23.20 -21.88 32.43
CA GLU A 285 24.06 -22.38 33.51
C GLU A 285 23.62 -21.84 34.89
N LYS A 286 23.34 -20.53 34.96
CA LYS A 286 22.90 -19.86 36.20
C LYS A 286 21.48 -20.21 36.63
N LEU A 287 20.66 -20.75 35.73
CA LEU A 287 19.30 -21.19 36.02
C LEU A 287 19.27 -22.67 36.44
N LEU A 288 20.01 -23.54 35.75
CA LEU A 288 20.15 -24.96 36.12
C LEU A 288 20.84 -25.11 37.49
N CYS A 289 21.92 -24.37 37.77
CA CYS A 289 22.54 -24.33 39.09
C CYS A 289 21.66 -23.71 40.20
N LYS A 290 20.45 -23.22 39.89
CA LYS A 290 19.44 -22.80 40.87
C LYS A 290 18.23 -23.74 40.97
N LEU A 291 18.04 -24.64 40.01
CA LEU A 291 16.93 -25.59 39.96
C LEU A 291 17.30 -26.98 40.50
N GLN A 292 18.59 -27.28 40.68
CA GLN A 292 19.05 -28.54 41.29
C GLN A 292 18.97 -28.54 42.84
N ASP A 293 18.96 -27.37 43.49
CA ASP A 293 18.97 -27.23 44.95
C ASP A 293 17.57 -26.92 45.56
N SER A 294 16.51 -27.63 45.16
CA SER A 294 15.18 -27.45 45.77
C SER A 294 14.29 -28.72 45.79
N PRO A 295 13.58 -29.05 46.88
CA PRO A 295 12.76 -30.26 46.98
C PRO A 295 11.47 -30.23 46.12
N PRO A 296 10.92 -31.41 45.74
CA PRO A 296 9.76 -31.52 44.87
C PRO A 296 8.44 -31.23 45.61
N ALA A 297 8.12 -29.95 45.82
CA ALA A 297 6.88 -29.52 46.49
C ALA A 297 6.18 -28.27 45.91
N VAL A 298 6.73 -27.63 44.87
CA VAL A 298 6.29 -26.29 44.41
C VAL A 298 5.66 -26.30 42.98
N SER A 299 5.49 -27.48 42.38
CA SER A 299 4.94 -27.64 41.01
C SER A 299 3.45 -27.26 40.84
N HIS A 300 2.73 -26.94 41.92
CA HIS A 300 1.27 -26.82 41.92
C HIS A 300 0.70 -25.39 41.95
N ILE A 301 1.53 -24.33 42.01
CA ILE A 301 1.08 -22.96 42.33
C ILE A 301 1.16 -21.98 41.13
N LEU A 302 1.60 -22.42 39.94
CA LEU A 302 1.63 -21.58 38.72
C LEU A 302 0.48 -21.82 37.73
N CYS A 303 -0.47 -22.71 38.04
CA CYS A 303 -1.77 -22.73 37.36
C CYS A 303 -2.76 -21.84 38.12
N ASN A 304 -3.27 -20.79 37.44
CA ASN A 304 -4.42 -19.91 37.78
C ASN A 304 -4.16 -18.40 38.00
N THR A 305 -3.38 -17.72 37.14
CA THR A 305 -3.51 -16.24 36.97
C THR A 305 -3.06 -15.71 35.60
N VAL A 306 -3.84 -15.99 34.54
CA VAL A 306 -3.87 -15.14 33.33
C VAL A 306 -5.33 -14.91 32.96
N THR A 307 -5.84 -13.71 33.23
CA THR A 307 -7.21 -13.32 32.89
C THR A 307 -7.29 -12.84 31.45
N PHE A 308 -8.25 -13.37 30.69
CA PHE A 308 -8.58 -12.89 29.34
C PHE A 308 -8.85 -11.37 29.33
N THR A 309 -8.22 -10.67 28.38
CA THR A 309 -8.63 -9.34 27.92
C THR A 309 -8.90 -9.40 26.42
N SER A 310 -9.85 -8.61 25.94
CA SER A 310 -10.46 -8.81 24.62
C SER A 310 -9.60 -8.29 23.47
N ALA A 311 -9.18 -9.20 22.59
CA ALA A 311 -8.62 -8.85 21.29
C ALA A 311 -9.68 -8.16 20.40
N ARG A 312 -9.27 -7.13 19.66
CA ARG A 312 -10.09 -6.51 18.61
C ARG A 312 -9.93 -7.28 17.29
N PRO A 313 -10.97 -7.36 16.44
CA PRO A 313 -10.83 -7.98 15.12
C PRO A 313 -9.94 -7.10 14.22
N ILE A 314 -8.81 -7.66 13.79
CA ILE A 314 -8.03 -7.16 12.65
C ILE A 314 -8.53 -7.91 11.41
N ASN A 315 -8.75 -7.19 10.30
CA ASN A 315 -9.30 -7.80 9.09
C ASN A 315 -8.29 -8.75 8.43
N TYR A 316 -8.73 -9.98 8.16
CA TYR A 316 -7.92 -11.02 7.53
C TYR A 316 -7.94 -10.90 6.01
N SER A 317 -6.78 -10.67 5.38
CA SER A 317 -6.54 -10.85 3.95
C SER A 317 -5.77 -12.16 3.70
N SER A 318 -6.50 -13.24 3.41
CA SER A 318 -5.96 -14.60 3.30
C SER A 318 -5.34 -14.92 1.93
N SER A 319 -4.24 -14.25 1.56
CA SER A 319 -3.46 -14.59 0.35
C SER A 319 -2.06 -13.91 0.31
N GLY A 320 -1.07 -14.42 1.04
CA GLY A 320 0.30 -13.86 0.99
C GLY A 320 1.37 -14.43 1.92
N GLN A 321 1.08 -15.48 2.70
CA GLN A 321 1.98 -15.93 3.78
C GLN A 321 3.08 -16.89 3.33
N LEU A 322 4.05 -16.33 2.61
CA LEU A 322 5.43 -16.84 2.56
C LEU A 322 6.49 -15.77 2.89
N THR A 323 6.12 -14.51 3.12
CA THR A 323 7.12 -13.47 3.38
C THR A 323 7.77 -13.63 4.76
N SER A 324 9.09 -13.87 4.75
CA SER A 324 10.03 -13.74 5.87
C SER A 324 9.93 -14.80 6.99
N LEU A 325 10.92 -15.70 7.02
CA LEU A 325 11.09 -16.75 8.04
C LEU A 325 12.27 -16.50 8.99
N ALA A 326 12.87 -15.33 8.87
CA ALA A 326 14.08 -14.81 9.48
C ALA A 326 14.00 -14.51 11.01
N VAL A 327 13.37 -15.39 11.82
CA VAL A 327 13.56 -15.41 13.31
C VAL A 327 14.15 -16.71 13.83
N LEU A 328 14.14 -17.76 13.01
CA LEU A 328 14.33 -19.16 13.39
C LEU A 328 15.83 -19.55 13.54
N CYS A 329 16.08 -20.73 14.12
CA CYS A 329 17.39 -21.40 14.17
C CYS A 329 18.58 -20.58 14.71
N GLN A 330 18.34 -19.92 15.85
CA GLN A 330 19.26 -18.99 16.50
C GLN A 330 20.60 -19.59 16.95
N ASN A 331 20.61 -20.90 17.23
CA ASN A 331 21.78 -21.72 17.59
C ASN A 331 21.62 -23.09 16.90
N SER A 332 22.60 -23.98 17.05
CA SER A 332 22.47 -25.38 16.66
C SER A 332 21.46 -26.20 17.48
N ASP A 333 21.07 -25.74 18.69
CA ASP A 333 20.06 -26.41 19.52
C ASP A 333 18.60 -25.95 19.27
N CYS A 334 18.33 -25.29 18.15
CA CYS A 334 17.05 -24.67 17.82
C CYS A 334 16.48 -25.18 16.49
N LEU A 335 15.31 -25.83 16.52
CA LEU A 335 14.57 -26.23 15.32
C LEU A 335 13.63 -25.10 14.86
N GLY A 336 13.65 -24.76 13.57
CA GLY A 336 12.81 -23.70 13.00
C GLY A 336 11.69 -24.23 12.12
N ILE A 337 10.45 -23.78 12.34
CA ILE A 337 9.30 -24.27 11.57
C ILE A 337 8.41 -23.11 11.07
N SER A 338 8.29 -23.01 9.74
CA SER A 338 7.23 -22.26 9.04
C SER A 338 5.93 -23.05 9.04
N LEU A 339 4.82 -22.38 9.31
CA LEU A 339 3.46 -22.90 9.16
C LEU A 339 2.63 -21.97 8.25
N GLY A 340 2.99 -21.93 6.96
CA GLY A 340 2.42 -21.06 5.92
C GLY A 340 1.64 -21.83 4.84
N THR A 341 1.55 -21.26 3.63
CA THR A 341 0.92 -21.92 2.47
C THR A 341 1.58 -23.28 2.16
N SER A 342 2.90 -23.30 2.24
CA SER A 342 3.68 -24.52 2.51
C SER A 342 4.33 -24.40 3.88
N ASP A 343 4.56 -25.53 4.53
CA ASP A 343 5.35 -25.61 5.76
C ASP A 343 6.83 -25.82 5.39
N THR A 344 7.75 -25.30 6.20
CA THR A 344 9.20 -25.29 5.90
C THR A 344 9.99 -25.56 7.16
N LEU A 345 10.98 -26.46 7.08
CA LEU A 345 11.86 -26.78 8.20
C LEU A 345 13.23 -26.14 8.00
N PHE A 346 13.73 -25.51 9.05
CA PHE A 346 15.06 -24.92 9.15
C PHE A 346 15.80 -25.60 10.30
N PHE A 347 17.10 -25.81 10.14
CA PHE A 347 18.01 -26.26 11.21
C PHE A 347 19.45 -25.89 10.88
N TRP A 348 20.29 -25.87 11.91
CA TRP A 348 21.72 -25.68 11.77
C TRP A 348 22.38 -26.97 11.26
N LEU A 349 23.48 -26.83 10.51
CA LEU A 349 24.33 -27.95 10.09
C LEU A 349 25.79 -27.58 10.35
N HIS A 350 26.55 -28.49 10.96
CA HIS A 350 28.00 -28.32 11.17
C HIS A 350 28.82 -28.82 9.97
N GLU A 351 28.28 -29.76 9.18
CA GLU A 351 28.90 -30.27 7.95
C GLU A 351 27.90 -30.20 6.78
N PRO A 352 28.36 -30.03 5.52
CA PRO A 352 27.49 -29.87 4.35
C PRO A 352 26.96 -31.23 3.86
N VAL A 353 26.13 -31.90 4.65
CA VAL A 353 25.53 -33.21 4.32
C VAL A 353 24.41 -33.02 3.28
N PRO A 354 24.54 -33.52 2.03
CA PRO A 354 23.55 -33.30 0.99
C PRO A 354 22.21 -33.95 1.35
N ILE A 355 21.12 -33.18 1.25
CA ILE A 355 19.77 -33.65 1.56
C ILE A 355 19.04 -33.93 0.24
N PRO A 356 18.71 -35.20 -0.13
CA PRO A 356 17.99 -35.52 -1.37
C PRO A 356 16.61 -34.85 -1.51
N SER A 357 16.10 -34.34 -0.39
CA SER A 357 14.77 -33.78 -0.16
C SER A 357 14.82 -32.36 0.42
N GLY A 358 15.88 -31.61 0.14
CA GLY A 358 16.09 -30.29 0.73
C GLY A 358 17.21 -29.52 0.08
N HIS A 359 17.61 -28.46 0.77
CA HIS A 359 18.64 -27.53 0.36
C HIS A 359 19.60 -27.31 1.54
N VAL A 360 20.90 -27.36 1.26
CA VAL A 360 21.96 -26.98 2.21
C VAL A 360 22.56 -25.68 1.74
N PHE A 361 22.47 -24.65 2.56
CA PHE A 361 23.03 -23.33 2.26
C PHE A 361 24.15 -22.98 3.25
N CYS A 362 25.11 -22.15 2.87
CA CYS A 362 26.10 -21.61 3.81
C CYS A 362 25.41 -20.74 4.87
N ASN A 363 25.83 -20.86 6.13
CA ASN A 363 25.16 -20.18 7.24
C ASN A 363 25.48 -18.67 7.25
N PRO A 364 24.46 -17.79 7.33
CA PRO A 364 24.65 -16.34 7.21
C PRO A 364 25.23 -15.67 8.47
N LEU A 365 25.38 -16.41 9.58
CA LEU A 365 25.95 -15.92 10.84
C LEU A 365 27.34 -16.49 11.15
N GLN A 366 27.67 -17.67 10.63
CA GLN A 366 28.91 -18.37 10.93
C GLN A 366 29.44 -19.06 9.66
N GLN A 367 30.53 -18.53 9.11
CA GLN A 367 31.07 -18.91 7.81
C GLN A 367 31.49 -20.39 7.72
N ASP A 368 31.93 -20.98 8.84
CA ASP A 368 32.31 -22.40 8.98
C ASP A 368 31.11 -23.34 9.25
N ALA A 369 29.87 -22.84 9.11
CA ALA A 369 28.65 -23.63 9.32
C ALA A 369 27.68 -23.52 8.13
N TYR A 370 26.65 -24.36 8.16
CA TYR A 370 25.62 -24.48 7.14
C TYR A 370 24.22 -24.36 7.76
N MET A 371 23.21 -24.19 6.91
CA MET A 371 21.80 -24.19 7.25
C MET A 371 21.09 -25.22 6.36
N GLY A 372 20.43 -26.19 6.99
CA GLY A 372 19.56 -27.12 6.30
C GLY A 372 18.15 -26.56 6.18
N LEU A 373 17.59 -26.59 4.97
CA LEU A 373 16.23 -26.17 4.65
C LEU A 373 15.51 -27.32 3.95
N ILE A 374 14.60 -27.99 4.63
CA ILE A 374 13.79 -29.07 4.05
C ILE A 374 12.51 -28.48 3.44
N TRP A 375 12.42 -28.55 2.12
CA TRP A 375 11.31 -28.03 1.30
C TRP A 375 10.60 -29.15 0.52
N TYR A 376 11.31 -30.17 0.01
CA TYR A 376 10.85 -30.91 -1.17
C TYR A 376 10.92 -32.45 -1.07
N LEU A 377 10.11 -33.14 -1.87
CA LEU A 377 10.12 -34.59 -2.14
C LEU A 377 9.85 -35.60 -1.00
N LEU A 378 10.71 -35.78 0.02
CA LEU A 378 10.56 -36.90 0.99
C LEU A 378 9.55 -36.67 2.12
N SER A 379 9.02 -35.45 2.26
CA SER A 379 7.79 -35.21 3.01
C SER A 379 6.68 -34.82 2.03
N HIS A 380 5.73 -35.73 1.80
CA HIS A 380 4.52 -35.46 1.00
C HIS A 380 3.56 -34.43 1.66
N CYS A 381 4.00 -33.80 2.75
CA CYS A 381 3.20 -33.02 3.69
C CYS A 381 3.61 -31.55 3.76
N LEU A 382 4.82 -31.18 3.33
CA LEU A 382 5.34 -29.81 3.48
C LEU A 382 4.78 -28.84 2.43
N LEU A 383 4.70 -29.28 1.17
CA LEU A 383 3.93 -28.58 0.12
C LEU A 383 2.45 -28.43 0.51
N ASN A 384 1.92 -29.47 1.17
CA ASN A 384 0.55 -29.58 1.70
C ASN A 384 0.36 -28.83 3.04
N GLY A 385 0.68 -27.54 3.07
CA GLY A 385 0.59 -26.67 4.26
C GLY A 385 -0.84 -26.20 4.57
N ASP A 386 -1.06 -24.88 4.58
CA ASP A 386 -2.33 -24.28 5.04
C ASP A 386 -3.52 -24.58 4.12
N GLY A 387 -3.31 -24.73 2.81
CA GLY A 387 -4.36 -25.13 1.88
C GLY A 387 -4.97 -26.49 2.25
N THR A 388 -4.12 -27.45 2.63
CA THR A 388 -4.55 -28.82 3.00
C THR A 388 -5.21 -28.83 4.38
N ARG A 389 -4.72 -28.04 5.34
CA ARG A 389 -5.42 -27.81 6.62
C ARG A 389 -6.82 -27.20 6.40
N THR A 390 -6.92 -26.19 5.53
CA THR A 390 -8.18 -25.51 5.20
C THR A 390 -9.17 -26.42 4.46
N ASN A 391 -8.67 -27.29 3.56
CA ASN A 391 -9.48 -28.30 2.87
C ASN A 391 -10.06 -29.32 3.86
N ILE A 392 -9.24 -29.86 4.77
CA ILE A 392 -9.72 -30.80 5.80
C ILE A 392 -10.67 -30.12 6.79
N ARG A 393 -10.40 -28.87 7.22
CA ARG A 393 -11.32 -28.07 8.04
C ARG A 393 -12.70 -27.97 7.39
N THR A 394 -12.73 -27.70 6.08
CA THR A 394 -13.96 -27.55 5.30
C THR A 394 -14.67 -28.90 5.11
N LEU A 395 -13.92 -29.99 4.87
CA LEU A 395 -14.44 -31.36 4.80
C LEU A 395 -15.08 -31.81 6.12
N CYS A 396 -14.51 -31.40 7.25
CA CYS A 396 -15.06 -31.64 8.60
C CYS A 396 -16.32 -30.81 8.92
N GLY A 397 -16.68 -29.84 8.06
CA GLY A 397 -17.82 -28.93 8.25
C GLY A 397 -17.55 -27.69 9.10
N CYS A 398 -16.31 -27.47 9.54
CA CYS A 398 -15.93 -26.34 10.41
C CYS A 398 -15.79 -25.04 9.60
N LYS A 399 -16.52 -24.00 10.02
CA LYS A 399 -16.49 -22.65 9.42
C LYS A 399 -15.33 -21.82 9.94
N THR A 400 -14.92 -22.05 11.19
CA THR A 400 -13.84 -21.32 11.86
C THR A 400 -12.71 -22.26 12.30
N TRP A 401 -11.51 -21.72 12.51
CA TRP A 401 -10.41 -22.47 13.13
C TRP A 401 -10.70 -22.85 14.58
N TYR A 402 -11.49 -22.05 15.31
CA TYR A 402 -11.90 -22.36 16.68
C TYR A 402 -12.81 -23.60 16.76
N GLU A 403 -13.78 -23.73 15.84
CA GLU A 403 -14.58 -24.97 15.70
C GLU A 403 -13.69 -26.19 15.42
N PHE A 404 -12.62 -26.01 14.63
CA PHE A 404 -11.66 -27.07 14.32
C PHE A 404 -10.80 -27.46 15.52
N GLU A 405 -10.35 -26.49 16.35
CA GLU A 405 -9.61 -26.77 17.58
C GLU A 405 -10.46 -27.52 18.62
N LEU A 406 -11.74 -27.16 18.77
CA LEU A 406 -12.68 -27.93 19.59
C LEU A 406 -12.84 -29.37 19.07
N LEU A 407 -12.98 -29.54 17.75
CA LEU A 407 -13.12 -30.84 17.10
C LEU A 407 -11.84 -31.71 17.23
N VAL A 408 -10.65 -31.09 17.26
CA VAL A 408 -9.37 -31.76 17.56
C VAL A 408 -9.20 -32.08 19.06
N ALA A 409 -9.89 -31.36 19.95
CA ALA A 409 -9.88 -31.63 21.39
C ALA A 409 -10.78 -32.80 21.81
N GLU A 410 -11.75 -33.20 20.98
CA GLU A 410 -12.57 -34.42 21.20
C GLU A 410 -11.75 -35.72 21.12
N THR A 411 -10.63 -35.71 20.37
CA THR A 411 -9.78 -36.89 20.16
C THR A 411 -8.50 -36.84 21.00
N PRO A 412 -8.09 -37.97 21.63
CA PRO A 412 -6.87 -38.03 22.43
C PRO A 412 -5.61 -37.99 21.54
N PRO A 413 -4.43 -37.62 22.09
CA PRO A 413 -3.16 -37.68 21.38
C PRO A 413 -2.88 -39.04 20.76
N GLY A 414 -2.34 -39.03 19.53
CA GLY A 414 -2.14 -40.24 18.73
C GLY A 414 -3.42 -40.82 18.12
N ASN A 415 -4.55 -40.10 18.24
CA ASN A 415 -5.79 -40.34 17.52
C ASN A 415 -6.36 -41.77 17.64
N ASN A 416 -6.21 -42.40 18.82
CA ASN A 416 -6.53 -43.82 19.05
C ASN A 416 -5.85 -44.80 18.05
N GLY A 417 -4.73 -44.41 17.44
CA GLY A 417 -4.02 -45.18 16.42
C GLY A 417 -4.51 -44.98 14.99
N PHE A 418 -5.46 -44.09 14.71
CA PHE A 418 -5.88 -43.75 13.34
C PHE A 418 -4.91 -42.76 12.68
N ILE A 419 -4.36 -43.12 11.52
CA ILE A 419 -3.35 -42.32 10.80
C ILE A 419 -3.93 -41.91 9.44
N GLY A 420 -4.08 -40.61 9.20
CA GLY A 420 -4.32 -40.07 7.86
C GLY A 420 -2.98 -39.74 7.18
N THR A 421 -2.90 -39.90 5.86
CA THR A 421 -1.77 -39.44 5.05
C THR A 421 -2.24 -38.90 3.71
N VAL A 422 -1.69 -37.76 3.26
CA VAL A 422 -2.02 -37.17 1.95
C VAL A 422 -0.98 -37.62 0.91
N GLY A 423 -1.43 -38.29 -0.14
CA GLY A 423 -0.61 -38.68 -1.29
C GLY A 423 -0.86 -37.76 -2.49
N ARG A 424 0.21 -37.29 -3.13
CA ARG A 424 0.27 -36.47 -4.36
C ARG A 424 -0.90 -35.48 -4.59
N ILE A 425 -0.63 -34.18 -4.47
CA ILE A 425 -1.40 -33.16 -5.21
C ILE A 425 -0.43 -32.50 -6.19
N TYR A 426 -0.78 -32.58 -7.48
CA TYR A 426 -0.14 -32.00 -8.69
C TYR A 426 1.37 -31.67 -8.64
N PHE A 427 2.14 -32.46 -9.39
CA PHE A 427 2.74 -31.94 -10.64
C PHE A 427 2.40 -32.95 -11.75
N ASP A 428 2.10 -32.45 -12.95
CA ASP A 428 2.12 -33.26 -14.16
C ASP A 428 3.57 -33.43 -14.63
N GLU A 429 3.86 -34.57 -15.27
CA GLU A 429 5.17 -34.94 -15.84
C GLU A 429 6.42 -34.75 -14.95
N LEU A 430 6.76 -35.78 -14.17
CA LEU A 430 8.16 -36.23 -14.10
C LEU A 430 8.28 -37.73 -13.74
N GLU A 431 9.26 -38.38 -14.35
CA GLU A 431 9.41 -39.84 -14.35
C GLU A 431 9.94 -40.37 -13.01
N THR A 432 9.11 -41.18 -12.34
CA THR A 432 9.54 -42.30 -11.50
C THR A 432 8.35 -43.24 -11.33
N SER A 433 8.59 -44.55 -11.42
CA SER A 433 7.55 -45.59 -11.37
C SER A 433 6.92 -45.71 -9.97
N CYS A 434 5.97 -44.83 -9.70
CA CYS A 434 5.27 -44.70 -8.43
C CYS A 434 3.78 -45.00 -8.63
N SER A 435 3.40 -46.26 -8.43
CA SER A 435 2.11 -46.87 -8.85
C SER A 435 0.85 -46.39 -8.10
N ILE A 436 0.88 -45.21 -7.47
CA ILE A 436 -0.11 -44.75 -6.50
C ILE A 436 -0.63 -43.35 -6.88
N LYS A 437 -1.96 -43.25 -6.98
CA LYS A 437 -2.69 -42.06 -7.45
C LYS A 437 -2.73 -40.93 -6.40
N PRO A 438 -2.95 -39.67 -6.81
CA PRO A 438 -3.41 -38.59 -5.93
C PRO A 438 -4.58 -39.01 -5.02
N GLY A 439 -4.51 -38.68 -3.72
CA GLY A 439 -5.62 -38.99 -2.80
C GLY A 439 -5.34 -38.82 -1.31
N TYR A 440 -6.41 -38.87 -0.52
CA TYR A 440 -6.38 -38.96 0.94
C TYR A 440 -6.40 -40.43 1.37
N TYR A 441 -5.34 -40.87 2.04
CA TYR A 441 -5.22 -42.23 2.57
C TYR A 441 -5.48 -42.23 4.08
N ARG A 442 -6.19 -43.25 4.55
CA ARG A 442 -6.74 -43.31 5.92
C ARG A 442 -6.55 -44.69 6.50
N PHE A 443 -5.69 -44.84 7.50
CA PHE A 443 -5.33 -46.11 8.10
C PHE A 443 -6.00 -46.31 9.45
N ASN A 444 -6.65 -47.46 9.65
CA ASN A 444 -7.09 -47.91 10.97
C ASN A 444 -5.89 -48.42 11.79
N VAL A 445 -6.13 -48.75 13.06
CA VAL A 445 -5.10 -49.26 14.00
C VAL A 445 -4.34 -50.47 13.44
N ASP A 446 -5.04 -51.40 12.78
CA ASP A 446 -4.47 -52.61 12.14
C ASP A 446 -3.60 -52.31 10.90
N GLY A 447 -3.55 -51.06 10.42
CA GLY A 447 -2.88 -50.68 9.17
C GLY A 447 -3.72 -50.93 7.90
N LYS A 448 -5.03 -51.17 8.02
CA LYS A 448 -5.94 -51.30 6.87
C LYS A 448 -6.39 -49.94 6.37
N LEU A 449 -6.46 -49.80 5.05
CA LEU A 449 -6.97 -48.60 4.39
C LEU A 449 -8.50 -48.50 4.53
N LEU A 450 -8.99 -47.29 4.81
CA LEU A 450 -10.39 -46.91 4.92
C LEU A 450 -10.73 -45.81 3.90
N GLN A 451 -12.01 -45.68 3.53
CA GLN A 451 -12.45 -44.62 2.63
C GLN A 451 -12.60 -43.27 3.34
N SER A 452 -13.07 -43.26 4.59
CA SER A 452 -13.34 -42.06 5.38
C SER A 452 -13.06 -42.28 6.88
N PHE A 453 -12.88 -41.18 7.61
CA PHE A 453 -12.91 -41.14 9.07
C PHE A 453 -14.13 -40.32 9.55
N ALA A 454 -14.42 -40.36 10.86
CA ALA A 454 -15.27 -39.36 11.49
C ALA A 454 -14.55 -38.00 11.55
N SER A 455 -15.30 -36.88 11.52
CA SER A 455 -14.71 -35.54 11.39
C SER A 455 -13.67 -35.19 12.46
N ASN A 456 -13.82 -35.66 13.70
CA ASN A 456 -12.85 -35.45 14.78
C ASN A 456 -11.58 -36.28 14.66
N VAL A 457 -11.69 -37.50 14.12
CA VAL A 457 -10.55 -38.36 13.76
C VAL A 457 -9.81 -37.79 12.54
N GLU A 458 -10.53 -37.27 11.54
CA GLU A 458 -9.96 -36.60 10.36
C GLU A 458 -9.22 -35.30 10.74
N ALA A 459 -9.83 -34.45 11.57
CA ALA A 459 -9.29 -33.18 12.01
C ALA A 459 -7.97 -33.34 12.79
N ARG A 460 -7.88 -34.33 13.68
CA ARG A 460 -6.62 -34.67 14.35
C ARG A 460 -5.61 -35.34 13.42
N ALA A 461 -6.06 -36.25 12.56
CA ALA A 461 -5.19 -37.00 11.66
C ALA A 461 -4.32 -36.09 10.79
N ILE A 462 -4.87 -35.00 10.22
CA ILE A 462 -4.09 -34.08 9.37
C ILE A 462 -2.98 -33.34 10.16
N LEU A 463 -3.25 -32.92 11.40
CA LEU A 463 -2.26 -32.21 12.22
C LEU A 463 -1.15 -33.16 12.71
N GLU A 464 -1.53 -34.34 13.21
CA GLU A 464 -0.56 -35.35 13.64
C GLU A 464 0.28 -35.86 12.46
N HIS A 465 -0.31 -36.07 11.28
CA HIS A 465 0.40 -36.37 10.04
C HIS A 465 1.43 -35.30 9.68
N GLN A 466 1.03 -34.01 9.69
CA GLN A 466 1.92 -32.90 9.40
C GLN A 466 3.08 -32.78 10.40
N CYS A 467 2.88 -33.12 11.69
CA CYS A 467 3.94 -33.10 12.70
C CYS A 467 4.85 -34.34 12.66
N LEU A 468 4.29 -35.54 12.53
CA LEU A 468 5.06 -36.79 12.40
C LEU A 468 5.95 -36.79 11.15
N SER A 469 5.44 -36.26 10.04
CA SER A 469 6.22 -36.14 8.80
C SER A 469 7.40 -35.17 8.93
N LYS A 470 7.23 -34.06 9.66
CA LYS A 470 8.32 -33.13 10.01
C LYS A 470 9.38 -33.81 10.88
N ARG A 471 8.95 -34.54 11.92
CA ARG A 471 9.86 -35.29 12.80
C ARG A 471 10.63 -36.37 12.04
N MET A 472 9.95 -37.17 11.21
CA MET A 472 10.58 -38.18 10.34
C MET A 472 11.65 -37.54 9.42
N SER A 473 11.36 -36.35 8.88
CA SER A 473 12.30 -35.64 8.01
C SER A 473 13.58 -35.20 8.76
N LEU A 474 13.47 -34.84 10.04
CA LEU A 474 14.62 -34.47 10.88
C LEU A 474 15.40 -35.70 11.38
N GLU A 475 14.70 -36.78 11.73
CA GLU A 475 15.31 -38.07 12.10
C GLU A 475 16.14 -38.65 10.94
N ASN A 476 15.71 -38.46 9.68
CA ASN A 476 16.45 -38.87 8.49
C ASN A 476 17.74 -38.06 8.24
N VAL A 477 17.94 -36.91 8.91
CA VAL A 477 19.17 -36.10 8.89
C VAL A 477 19.96 -36.27 10.21
N CYS A 478 19.50 -37.16 11.11
CA CYS A 478 20.14 -37.50 12.38
C CYS A 478 20.28 -36.35 13.42
N LEU A 479 19.50 -35.26 13.28
CA LEU A 479 19.62 -34.07 14.13
C LEU A 479 18.63 -33.99 15.32
N THR A 480 17.81 -35.02 15.57
CA THR A 480 16.78 -34.94 16.62
C THR A 480 17.34 -34.74 18.03
N ASP A 481 18.51 -35.32 18.31
CA ASP A 481 19.04 -35.40 19.67
C ASP A 481 19.85 -34.14 20.05
N GLU A 482 20.12 -33.26 19.08
CA GLU A 482 20.81 -31.97 19.29
C GLU A 482 19.83 -30.83 19.64
N MET A 483 18.57 -30.95 19.23
CA MET A 483 17.55 -29.90 19.36
C MET A 483 16.97 -29.84 20.78
N LYS A 484 16.86 -28.63 21.35
CA LYS A 484 16.34 -28.40 22.71
C LYS A 484 15.03 -27.61 22.74
N HIS A 485 14.71 -26.90 21.66
CA HIS A 485 13.45 -26.17 21.52
C HIS A 485 13.07 -25.97 20.05
N ILE A 486 11.79 -25.70 19.81
CA ILE A 486 11.25 -25.33 18.51
C ILE A 486 10.87 -23.86 18.52
N GLN A 487 11.14 -23.15 17.43
CA GLN A 487 10.56 -21.83 17.17
C GLN A 487 9.56 -21.93 16.00
N VAL A 488 8.40 -21.27 16.12
CA VAL A 488 7.30 -21.32 15.14
C VAL A 488 6.82 -19.93 14.71
N THR A 489 6.42 -19.84 13.44
CA THR A 489 5.79 -18.65 12.83
C THR A 489 4.90 -19.07 11.64
N GLY A 490 4.25 -18.10 10.99
CA GLY A 490 3.22 -18.33 9.96
C GLY A 490 1.81 -18.46 10.56
N GLY A 491 0.77 -18.26 9.76
CA GLY A 491 -0.62 -18.12 10.24
C GLY A 491 -1.14 -19.33 11.02
N ALA A 492 -0.70 -20.55 10.71
CA ALA A 492 -1.12 -21.73 11.46
C ALA A 492 -0.37 -21.89 12.81
N SER A 493 0.61 -21.03 13.14
CA SER A 493 1.17 -20.92 14.50
C SER A 493 0.23 -20.22 15.50
N GLU A 494 -0.89 -19.67 15.04
CA GLU A 494 -2.00 -19.21 15.91
C GLU A 494 -2.85 -20.37 16.45
N ASN A 495 -2.80 -21.55 15.82
CA ASN A 495 -3.64 -22.69 16.19
C ASN A 495 -3.06 -23.43 17.40
N SER A 496 -3.73 -23.32 18.56
CA SER A 496 -3.20 -23.83 19.83
C SER A 496 -3.03 -25.35 19.82
N ALA A 497 -3.97 -26.06 19.18
CA ALA A 497 -3.93 -27.52 19.07
C ALA A 497 -2.76 -28.02 18.23
N LEU A 498 -2.48 -27.41 17.06
CA LEU A 498 -1.34 -27.76 16.21
C LEU A 498 -0.01 -27.52 16.93
N VAL A 499 0.13 -26.37 17.60
CA VAL A 499 1.35 -26.02 18.33
C VAL A 499 1.60 -26.95 19.52
N GLN A 500 0.56 -27.38 20.23
CA GLN A 500 0.68 -28.39 21.28
C GLN A 500 1.00 -29.79 20.72
N ILE A 501 0.37 -30.21 19.62
CA ILE A 501 0.68 -31.48 18.94
C ILE A 501 2.14 -31.48 18.46
N LEU A 502 2.63 -30.36 17.92
CA LEU A 502 4.03 -30.19 17.52
C LEU A 502 4.99 -30.36 18.71
N SER A 503 4.67 -29.74 19.86
CA SER A 503 5.44 -29.88 21.10
C SER A 503 5.50 -31.34 21.58
N ASP A 504 4.36 -32.03 21.59
CA ASP A 504 4.26 -33.42 22.04
C ASP A 504 4.96 -34.41 21.08
N VAL A 505 4.80 -34.22 19.77
CA VAL A 505 5.37 -35.11 18.73
C VAL A 505 6.89 -35.06 18.73
N PHE A 506 7.48 -33.87 18.91
CA PHE A 506 8.92 -33.69 18.98
C PHE A 506 9.51 -33.87 20.39
N ASN A 507 8.67 -33.88 21.45
CA ASN A 507 9.10 -33.81 22.85
C ASN A 507 9.93 -32.54 23.17
N LEU A 508 9.58 -31.40 22.56
CA LEU A 508 10.32 -30.13 22.71
C LEU A 508 9.40 -28.97 23.10
N PRO A 509 9.85 -28.01 23.93
CA PRO A 509 9.14 -26.76 24.17
C PRO A 509 9.03 -25.93 22.89
N VAL A 510 7.87 -25.33 22.64
CA VAL A 510 7.60 -24.55 21.42
C VAL A 510 7.43 -23.07 21.74
N TYR A 511 8.19 -22.24 21.04
CA TYR A 511 8.20 -20.78 21.17
C TYR A 511 7.63 -20.13 19.92
N LYS A 512 6.57 -19.33 20.05
CA LYS A 512 5.99 -18.55 18.97
C LYS A 512 6.68 -17.19 18.85
N ILE A 513 6.87 -16.76 17.61
CA ILE A 513 7.48 -15.47 17.27
C ILE A 513 6.40 -14.37 17.24
N LYS A 514 6.64 -13.26 17.92
CA LYS A 514 5.66 -12.16 18.10
C LYS A 514 5.58 -11.16 16.92
N THR A 515 6.40 -11.31 15.87
CA THR A 515 6.51 -10.34 14.77
C THR A 515 6.40 -10.99 13.39
N ALA A 516 5.64 -10.35 12.50
CA ALA A 516 5.47 -10.75 11.10
C ALA A 516 6.44 -10.04 10.12
N HIS A 517 7.47 -9.36 10.63
CA HIS A 517 8.40 -8.53 9.86
C HIS A 517 9.85 -9.03 9.97
N SER A 518 10.01 -10.36 10.02
CA SER A 518 11.25 -11.00 10.47
C SER A 518 12.48 -10.69 9.61
N ALA A 519 12.32 -10.60 8.29
CA ALA A 519 13.43 -10.37 7.36
C ALA A 519 13.96 -8.94 7.44
N ALA A 520 13.05 -7.96 7.53
CA ALA A 520 13.40 -6.56 7.74
C ALA A 520 14.02 -6.35 9.14
N LEU A 521 13.44 -6.94 10.20
CA LEU A 521 14.06 -6.96 11.52
C LEU A 521 15.44 -7.66 11.49
N GLY A 522 15.61 -8.65 10.60
CA GLY A 522 16.86 -9.35 10.35
C GLY A 522 17.94 -8.48 9.68
N GLY A 523 17.55 -7.64 8.73
CA GLY A 523 18.43 -6.61 8.17
C GLY A 523 18.97 -5.68 9.26
N CYS A 524 18.11 -5.21 10.17
CA CYS A 524 18.52 -4.39 11.32
C CYS A 524 19.53 -5.13 12.20
N ALA A 525 19.25 -6.38 12.53
CA ALA A 525 20.09 -7.21 13.39
C ALA A 525 21.48 -7.49 12.80
N ARG A 526 21.59 -7.73 11.49
CA ARG A 526 22.88 -7.90 10.78
C ARG A 526 23.68 -6.60 10.76
N ALA A 527 23.01 -5.47 10.58
CA ALA A 527 23.60 -4.14 10.66
C ALA A 527 24.13 -3.83 12.08
N ILE A 528 23.35 -4.13 13.13
CA ILE A 528 23.78 -3.99 14.54
C ILE A 528 24.96 -4.91 14.86
N MET A 529 24.91 -6.19 14.46
CA MET A 529 25.94 -7.17 14.78
C MET A 529 27.34 -6.78 14.27
N LEU A 530 27.42 -6.06 13.14
CA LEU A 530 28.71 -5.61 12.59
C LEU A 530 29.24 -4.32 13.22
N GLU A 531 28.34 -3.36 13.50
CA GLU A 531 28.69 -2.08 14.14
C GLU A 531 28.97 -2.24 15.66
N SER A 532 28.22 -3.10 16.34
CA SER A 532 28.20 -3.24 17.81
C SER A 532 28.90 -4.53 18.26
N LYS A 533 30.24 -4.46 18.37
CA LYS A 533 31.14 -5.59 18.75
C LYS A 533 30.82 -6.34 20.06
N ASN A 534 29.91 -5.83 20.89
CA ASN A 534 29.50 -6.41 22.18
C ASN A 534 27.98 -6.69 22.25
N PHE A 535 27.30 -6.87 21.11
CA PHE A 535 25.85 -7.11 21.06
C PHE A 535 25.46 -8.40 21.81
N ASN A 536 24.84 -8.26 22.98
CA ASN A 536 24.29 -9.35 23.79
C ASN A 536 22.75 -9.27 23.75
N PHE A 537 22.11 -10.22 23.07
CA PHE A 537 20.67 -10.18 22.82
C PHE A 537 19.87 -10.87 23.95
N HIS A 538 18.73 -10.31 24.34
CA HIS A 538 17.84 -10.87 25.36
C HIS A 538 16.60 -11.51 24.71
N SER A 539 16.50 -12.85 24.77
CA SER A 539 15.53 -13.61 23.96
C SER A 539 14.04 -13.40 24.32
N GLY A 540 13.74 -12.88 25.50
CA GLY A 540 12.36 -12.79 26.02
C GLY A 540 11.47 -11.72 25.36
N SER A 541 12.04 -10.83 24.54
CA SER A 541 11.28 -9.76 23.88
C SER A 541 10.43 -10.29 22.71
N TYR A 542 11.06 -10.97 21.75
CA TYR A 542 10.45 -11.34 20.45
C TYR A 542 9.79 -12.73 20.41
N ALA A 543 10.08 -13.62 21.36
CA ALA A 543 9.54 -14.98 21.40
C ALA A 543 8.70 -15.21 22.66
N GLU A 544 7.73 -16.13 22.57
CA GLU A 544 6.79 -16.47 23.64
C GLU A 544 6.65 -17.99 23.76
N LEU A 545 6.78 -18.55 24.96
CA LEU A 545 6.55 -19.97 25.19
C LEU A 545 5.04 -20.26 25.07
N VAL A 546 4.65 -21.07 24.08
CA VAL A 546 3.23 -21.34 23.74
C VAL A 546 2.81 -22.80 23.96
N ALA A 547 3.75 -23.74 23.99
CA ALA A 547 3.48 -25.13 24.36
C ALA A 547 4.67 -25.80 25.06
N LEU A 548 4.35 -26.78 25.91
CA LEU A 548 5.31 -27.67 26.58
C LEU A 548 4.89 -29.13 26.33
N PRO A 549 5.84 -30.06 26.16
CA PRO A 549 5.52 -31.44 25.83
C PRO A 549 4.81 -32.15 26.99
N ARG A 550 3.68 -32.78 26.70
CA ARG A 550 2.90 -33.56 27.68
C ARG A 550 3.51 -34.94 27.84
N ALA A 551 4.07 -35.24 29.01
CA ALA A 551 4.81 -36.49 29.26
C ALA A 551 4.11 -37.77 28.76
N PHE A 552 2.79 -37.91 28.98
CA PHE A 552 2.02 -39.08 28.54
C PHE A 552 1.85 -39.18 27.01
N ALA A 553 1.99 -38.07 26.28
CA ALA A 553 1.88 -38.04 24.82
C ALA A 553 3.20 -38.41 24.12
N VAL A 554 4.34 -38.20 24.79
CA VAL A 554 5.68 -38.51 24.26
C VAL A 554 5.83 -40.01 23.95
N GLU A 555 5.40 -40.88 24.87
CA GLU A 555 5.41 -42.34 24.67
C GLU A 555 4.51 -42.78 23.51
N ILE A 556 3.34 -42.13 23.37
CA ILE A 556 2.39 -42.38 22.28
C ILE A 556 3.03 -42.00 20.93
N TYR A 557 3.57 -40.79 20.80
CA TYR A 557 4.16 -40.35 19.53
C TYR A 557 5.48 -41.04 19.20
N ASN A 558 6.28 -41.45 20.18
CA ASN A 558 7.45 -42.32 19.98
C ASN A 558 7.05 -43.71 19.44
N THR A 559 5.89 -44.24 19.82
CA THR A 559 5.34 -45.48 19.24
C THR A 559 4.76 -45.21 17.84
N MET A 560 4.09 -44.08 17.67
CA MET A 560 3.39 -43.70 16.44
C MET A 560 4.34 -43.36 15.30
N ILE A 561 5.49 -42.72 15.54
CA ILE A 561 6.48 -42.37 14.51
C ILE A 561 7.09 -43.62 13.85
N CYS A 562 7.31 -44.69 14.62
CA CYS A 562 7.77 -45.97 14.09
C CYS A 562 6.74 -46.60 13.14
N ARG A 563 5.46 -46.68 13.56
CA ARG A 563 4.38 -47.17 12.69
C ARG A 563 4.12 -46.26 11.49
N TYR A 564 4.31 -44.95 11.65
CA TYR A 564 4.22 -43.97 10.57
C TYR A 564 5.30 -44.22 9.50
N LYS A 565 6.56 -44.47 9.89
CA LYS A 565 7.63 -44.84 8.95
C LYS A 565 7.28 -46.10 8.15
N GLU A 566 6.78 -47.15 8.80
CA GLU A 566 6.39 -48.38 8.07
C GLU A 566 5.23 -48.15 7.10
N LEU A 567 4.21 -47.35 7.47
CA LEU A 567 3.13 -46.99 6.56
C LEU A 567 3.63 -46.15 5.38
N ILE A 568 4.57 -45.23 5.58
CA ILE A 568 5.15 -44.41 4.50
C ILE A 568 6.03 -45.23 3.54
N LYS A 569 6.70 -46.32 4.00
CA LYS A 569 7.41 -47.25 3.09
C LYS A 569 6.48 -47.90 2.06
N LEU A 570 5.20 -48.13 2.40
CA LEU A 570 4.21 -48.68 1.45
C LEU A 570 3.93 -47.73 0.27
N PHE A 571 4.15 -46.42 0.44
CA PHE A 571 3.89 -45.41 -0.58
C PHE A 571 5.08 -45.11 -1.50
N ASN A 572 6.29 -45.49 -1.10
CA ASN A 572 7.50 -45.05 -1.79
C ASN A 572 8.56 -46.16 -1.87
N PRO A 573 8.61 -46.91 -2.99
CA PRO A 573 9.65 -47.92 -3.22
C PRO A 573 11.08 -47.39 -3.14
N LEU A 574 11.31 -46.10 -3.45
CA LEU A 574 12.63 -45.46 -3.35
C LEU A 574 13.07 -45.23 -1.89
N LEU A 575 12.17 -45.26 -0.90
CA LEU A 575 12.61 -45.34 0.49
C LEU A 575 13.33 -46.67 0.78
N SER A 576 13.03 -47.76 0.06
CA SER A 576 13.79 -49.01 0.22
C SER A 576 15.24 -48.90 -0.29
N SER A 577 15.52 -48.01 -1.26
CA SER A 577 16.88 -47.72 -1.72
C SER A 577 17.57 -46.62 -0.88
N VAL A 578 16.84 -45.63 -0.37
CA VAL A 578 17.39 -44.59 0.52
C VAL A 578 17.70 -45.14 1.91
N PHE A 579 16.82 -45.95 2.52
CA PHE A 579 17.16 -46.68 3.74
C PHE A 579 18.34 -47.63 3.49
N LYS A 580 18.39 -48.32 2.34
CA LYS A 580 19.59 -49.07 1.93
C LYS A 580 20.83 -48.19 1.75
N PHE A 581 20.77 -46.88 1.56
CA PHE A 581 21.99 -46.06 1.48
C PHE A 581 22.58 -45.83 2.88
N CYS A 582 21.74 -45.53 3.87
CA CYS A 582 22.14 -45.47 5.28
C CYS A 582 22.52 -46.85 5.84
N ASP A 583 21.74 -47.89 5.53
CA ASP A 583 21.95 -49.26 6.00
C ASP A 583 23.14 -49.94 5.30
N CYS A 584 23.43 -49.70 4.00
CA CYS A 584 24.60 -50.29 3.33
C CYS A 584 25.93 -49.68 3.80
N TYR A 585 25.93 -48.52 4.47
CA TYR A 585 27.10 -48.07 5.22
C TYR A 585 27.37 -48.93 6.46
N SER A 586 26.41 -49.78 6.86
CA SER A 586 26.47 -50.65 8.05
C SER A 586 26.43 -52.16 7.73
N ASN A 587 25.66 -52.60 6.72
CA ASN A 587 25.36 -54.01 6.45
C ASN A 587 25.17 -54.31 4.95
N MET A 588 25.96 -55.25 4.41
CA MET A 588 25.88 -55.68 3.01
C MET A 588 26.07 -57.22 2.90
N LYS A 589 24.98 -58.01 2.80
CA LYS A 589 25.00 -59.45 2.46
C LYS A 589 23.61 -60.09 2.17
N CYS A 590 23.59 -60.98 1.16
CA CYS A 590 22.72 -62.17 0.99
C CYS A 590 21.18 -62.06 0.72
N ASN A 591 20.83 -61.84 -0.56
CA ASN A 591 20.15 -62.77 -1.50
C ASN A 591 19.01 -63.78 -1.14
N PHE A 592 18.01 -63.76 -2.04
CA PHE A 592 17.25 -64.86 -2.72
C PHE A 592 15.99 -65.54 -2.12
N ASP A 593 15.12 -65.94 -3.08
CA ASP A 593 13.72 -66.36 -2.98
C ASP A 593 13.49 -67.89 -3.00
N LEU A 594 12.21 -68.31 -2.99
CA LEU A 594 11.78 -69.66 -3.43
C LEU A 594 10.36 -69.63 -4.07
N ALA A 595 10.01 -70.64 -4.87
CA ALA A 595 8.84 -70.66 -5.77
C ALA A 595 7.90 -71.89 -5.55
N VAL A 596 6.79 -71.95 -6.29
CA VAL A 596 5.86 -73.10 -6.39
C VAL A 596 5.39 -73.28 -7.84
N GLU A 597 5.12 -74.52 -8.26
CA GLU A 597 4.79 -74.96 -9.63
C GLU A 597 3.27 -75.01 -9.93
N ILE A 598 2.89 -74.84 -11.20
CA ILE A 598 1.70 -75.50 -11.83
C ILE A 598 2.08 -75.94 -13.27
N SER A 599 1.50 -77.04 -13.74
CA SER A 599 1.73 -77.66 -15.07
C SER A 599 0.57 -77.39 -16.04
N CYS A 600 0.87 -77.20 -17.34
CA CYS A 600 0.08 -77.83 -18.42
C CYS A 600 0.80 -77.85 -19.79
N SER A 601 0.21 -78.59 -20.74
CA SER A 601 0.78 -78.98 -22.04
C SER A 601 0.04 -78.37 -23.24
N GLU A 602 0.69 -78.38 -24.41
CA GLU A 602 0.13 -78.00 -25.73
C GLU A 602 -0.25 -76.50 -25.85
N MET A 603 -0.32 -75.85 -27.03
CA MET A 603 0.15 -76.23 -28.38
C MET A 603 0.53 -74.93 -29.13
N PHE A 604 1.75 -74.81 -29.66
CA PHE A 604 2.09 -73.74 -30.62
C PHE A 604 1.77 -74.19 -32.04
N ARG A 605 0.93 -73.43 -32.77
CA ARG A 605 0.82 -73.53 -34.23
C ARG A 605 0.24 -72.26 -34.83
N GLU A 606 0.96 -71.70 -35.81
CA GLU A 606 0.56 -70.59 -36.70
C GLU A 606 0.34 -69.23 -35.95
N SER A 607 0.67 -68.06 -36.52
CA SER A 607 1.14 -67.71 -37.87
C SER A 607 2.18 -66.56 -37.85
N ASP A 608 2.71 -66.21 -39.04
CA ASP A 608 3.90 -65.37 -39.23
C ASP A 608 3.76 -63.85 -38.99
N SER A 609 4.93 -63.18 -39.03
CA SER A 609 5.18 -61.77 -39.40
C SER A 609 5.30 -60.69 -38.31
N PHE A 610 6.43 -60.69 -37.59
CA PHE A 610 7.08 -59.44 -37.16
C PHE A 610 8.61 -59.52 -37.25
N ALA A 611 9.25 -58.51 -37.85
CA ALA A 611 10.65 -58.56 -38.27
C ALA A 611 11.71 -58.44 -37.14
N MET A 612 11.30 -58.38 -35.88
CA MET A 612 12.21 -58.49 -34.72
C MET A 612 12.47 -59.95 -34.29
N GLY A 613 11.64 -60.90 -34.72
CA GLY A 613 11.72 -62.29 -34.25
C GLY A 613 13.04 -62.99 -34.57
N SER A 614 13.71 -62.62 -35.66
CA SER A 614 14.94 -63.27 -36.13
C SER A 614 16.19 -62.95 -35.28
N ASP A 615 16.31 -61.72 -34.79
CA ASP A 615 17.42 -61.35 -33.90
C ASP A 615 17.22 -62.00 -32.52
N LEU A 616 15.99 -61.96 -32.00
CA LEU A 616 15.67 -62.61 -30.72
C LEU A 616 15.87 -64.13 -30.79
N SER A 617 15.48 -64.79 -31.88
CA SER A 617 15.79 -66.22 -32.05
C SER A 617 17.29 -66.49 -32.11
N GLY A 618 18.06 -65.64 -32.80
CA GLY A 618 19.52 -65.80 -32.91
C GLY A 618 20.24 -65.64 -31.57
N GLU A 619 19.89 -64.62 -30.77
CA GLU A 619 20.47 -64.45 -29.43
C GLU A 619 20.06 -65.57 -28.47
N VAL A 620 18.80 -65.99 -28.51
CA VAL A 620 18.27 -67.07 -27.67
C VAL A 620 18.92 -68.41 -28.03
N GLU A 621 19.12 -68.71 -29.32
CA GLU A 621 19.87 -69.89 -29.77
C GLU A 621 21.34 -69.85 -29.33
N GLU A 622 22.05 -68.73 -29.49
CA GLU A 622 23.44 -68.58 -29.00
C GLU A 622 23.54 -68.84 -27.49
N LYS A 623 22.61 -68.28 -26.72
CA LYS A 623 22.57 -68.41 -25.26
C LYS A 623 22.24 -69.85 -24.85
N PHE A 624 21.29 -70.51 -25.51
CA PHE A 624 20.99 -71.93 -25.27
C PHE A 624 22.14 -72.85 -25.67
N GLU A 625 22.83 -72.61 -26.79
CA GLU A 625 23.98 -73.44 -27.19
C GLU A 625 25.15 -73.28 -26.21
N ARG A 626 25.37 -72.08 -25.70
CA ARG A 626 26.31 -71.82 -24.60
C ARG A 626 25.88 -72.53 -23.30
N LEU A 627 24.57 -72.60 -23.02
CA LEU A 627 24.02 -73.32 -21.87
C LEU A 627 24.24 -74.84 -21.97
N LYS A 628 23.99 -75.44 -23.15
CA LYS A 628 24.28 -76.86 -23.44
C LYS A 628 25.77 -77.18 -23.23
N ASN A 629 26.66 -76.30 -23.69
CA ASN A 629 28.10 -76.47 -23.51
C ASN A 629 28.53 -76.40 -22.03
N ILE A 630 27.89 -75.55 -21.22
CA ILE A 630 28.09 -75.53 -19.77
C ILE A 630 27.59 -76.84 -19.12
N TRP A 631 26.41 -77.34 -19.51
CA TRP A 631 25.87 -78.60 -19.00
C TRP A 631 26.70 -79.84 -19.40
N ASN A 632 27.28 -79.85 -20.60
CA ASN A 632 28.26 -80.85 -21.03
C ASN A 632 29.48 -80.87 -20.09
N ASN A 633 30.05 -79.71 -19.79
CA ASN A 633 31.22 -79.57 -18.92
C ASN A 633 30.93 -79.89 -17.44
N LEU A 634 29.68 -79.75 -17.00
CA LEU A 634 29.23 -80.10 -15.65
C LEU A 634 28.79 -81.58 -15.49
N GLY A 635 28.73 -82.34 -16.59
CA GLY A 635 28.45 -83.79 -16.54
C GLY A 635 27.00 -84.18 -16.24
N PHE A 636 26.03 -83.26 -16.36
CA PHE A 636 24.61 -83.58 -16.15
C PHE A 636 24.12 -84.64 -17.15
N THR A 637 23.24 -85.53 -16.69
CA THR A 637 22.55 -86.52 -17.53
C THR A 637 21.50 -85.87 -18.44
N ASP A 638 21.10 -86.53 -19.52
CA ASP A 638 20.19 -85.93 -20.51
C ASP A 638 18.81 -85.59 -19.93
N ALA A 639 18.30 -86.39 -18.98
CA ALA A 639 17.05 -86.10 -18.27
C ALA A 639 17.14 -84.79 -17.45
N GLU A 640 18.26 -84.55 -16.76
CA GLU A 640 18.50 -83.33 -15.99
C GLU A 640 18.76 -82.08 -16.88
N ARG A 641 19.03 -82.27 -18.17
CA ARG A 641 19.12 -81.19 -19.16
C ARG A 641 17.73 -80.86 -19.73
N GLU A 642 16.95 -81.88 -20.03
CA GLU A 642 15.58 -81.75 -20.51
C GLU A 642 14.69 -81.01 -19.49
N ASP A 643 14.86 -81.33 -18.20
CA ASP A 643 14.16 -80.67 -17.09
C ASP A 643 14.49 -79.17 -17.01
N ARG A 644 15.77 -78.80 -16.94
CA ARG A 644 16.22 -77.40 -16.90
C ARG A 644 15.85 -76.60 -18.17
N LEU A 645 15.81 -77.28 -19.32
CA LEU A 645 15.33 -76.69 -20.57
C LEU A 645 13.83 -76.36 -20.50
N LYS A 646 13.00 -77.25 -19.94
CA LYS A 646 11.57 -76.99 -19.67
C LYS A 646 11.38 -75.82 -18.70
N THR A 647 12.16 -75.74 -17.62
CA THR A 647 12.13 -74.59 -16.70
C THR A 647 12.39 -73.27 -17.44
N THR A 648 13.41 -73.25 -18.31
CA THR A 648 13.79 -72.05 -19.08
C THR A 648 12.69 -71.64 -20.08
N ILE A 649 12.07 -72.61 -20.77
CA ILE A 649 10.94 -72.37 -21.68
C ILE A 649 9.71 -71.83 -20.92
N ASN A 650 9.43 -72.36 -19.73
CA ASN A 650 8.32 -71.89 -18.90
C ASN A 650 8.52 -70.45 -18.41
N HIS A 651 9.75 -70.04 -18.08
CA HIS A 651 10.06 -68.64 -17.77
C HIS A 651 9.83 -67.70 -18.95
N LEU A 652 10.18 -68.10 -20.18
CA LEU A 652 9.95 -67.30 -21.38
C LEU A 652 8.45 -67.13 -21.67
N LYS A 653 7.66 -68.21 -21.57
CA LYS A 653 6.19 -68.15 -21.67
C LYS A 653 5.59 -67.18 -20.65
N LEU A 654 5.91 -67.38 -19.36
CA LEU A 654 5.36 -66.58 -18.26
C LEU A 654 5.81 -65.10 -18.28
N VAL A 655 6.78 -64.71 -19.11
CA VAL A 655 7.02 -63.29 -19.43
C VAL A 655 6.08 -62.80 -20.53
N LEU A 656 5.98 -63.54 -21.64
CA LEU A 656 5.11 -63.20 -22.78
C LEU A 656 3.61 -63.17 -22.41
N ASP A 657 3.14 -64.18 -21.65
CA ASP A 657 1.74 -64.28 -21.22
C ASP A 657 1.33 -63.04 -20.41
N ARG A 658 2.18 -62.60 -19.46
CA ARG A 658 1.95 -61.37 -18.68
C ARG A 658 1.98 -60.09 -19.53
N MET A 659 2.88 -60.00 -20.51
CA MET A 659 2.89 -58.86 -21.43
C MET A 659 1.62 -58.79 -22.29
N ILE A 660 1.01 -59.93 -22.62
CA ILE A 660 -0.28 -59.99 -23.31
C ILE A 660 -1.42 -59.58 -22.36
N ASP A 661 -1.46 -60.10 -21.13
CA ASP A 661 -2.44 -59.71 -20.11
C ASP A 661 -2.42 -58.18 -19.84
N GLU A 662 -1.22 -57.59 -19.72
CA GLU A 662 -1.02 -56.15 -19.46
C GLU A 662 -1.49 -55.26 -20.64
N GLU A 663 -1.29 -55.69 -21.89
CA GLU A 663 -1.78 -54.98 -23.08
C GLU A 663 -3.30 -55.18 -23.31
N GLU A 664 -3.85 -56.37 -23.02
CA GLU A 664 -5.31 -56.60 -23.08
C GLU A 664 -6.06 -55.81 -21.99
N GLU A 665 -5.54 -55.70 -20.77
CA GLU A 665 -6.13 -54.81 -19.75
C GLU A 665 -6.09 -53.35 -20.22
N THR A 666 -4.96 -52.89 -20.76
CA THR A 666 -4.79 -51.53 -21.29
C THR A 666 -5.77 -51.22 -22.43
N LEU A 667 -5.98 -52.17 -23.35
CA LEU A 667 -6.95 -52.06 -24.44
C LEU A 667 -8.38 -51.87 -23.90
N ASN A 668 -8.80 -52.70 -22.95
CA ASN A 668 -10.15 -52.64 -22.37
C ASN A 668 -10.40 -51.34 -21.59
N LEU A 669 -9.42 -50.90 -20.80
CA LEU A 669 -9.49 -49.64 -20.05
C LEU A 669 -9.63 -48.41 -20.98
N ALA A 670 -8.94 -48.41 -22.13
CA ALA A 670 -9.06 -47.34 -23.12
C ALA A 670 -10.46 -47.26 -23.74
N VAL A 671 -11.08 -48.41 -24.07
CA VAL A 671 -12.47 -48.46 -24.57
C VAL A 671 -13.46 -47.93 -23.52
N GLU A 672 -13.37 -48.41 -22.28
CA GLU A 672 -14.24 -47.93 -21.20
C GLU A 672 -14.10 -46.42 -20.94
N SER A 673 -12.88 -45.88 -21.00
CA SER A 673 -12.64 -44.44 -20.82
C SER A 673 -13.30 -43.61 -21.92
N ILE A 674 -13.22 -44.05 -23.19
CA ILE A 674 -13.86 -43.38 -24.32
C ILE A 674 -15.38 -43.28 -24.14
N GLU A 675 -16.05 -44.36 -23.71
CA GLU A 675 -17.50 -44.34 -23.50
C GLU A 675 -17.91 -43.44 -22.34
N LYS A 676 -17.21 -43.52 -21.20
CA LYS A 676 -17.47 -42.68 -20.02
C LYS A 676 -17.28 -41.20 -20.34
N ASN A 677 -16.20 -40.83 -21.01
CA ASN A 677 -15.91 -39.45 -21.38
C ASN A 677 -16.93 -38.89 -22.39
N LYS A 678 -17.42 -39.68 -23.36
CA LYS A 678 -18.51 -39.26 -24.25
C LYS A 678 -19.80 -38.90 -23.50
N ILE A 679 -20.17 -39.68 -22.48
CA ILE A 679 -21.35 -39.39 -21.65
C ILE A 679 -21.16 -38.09 -20.87
N VAL A 680 -19.96 -37.88 -20.29
CA VAL A 680 -19.63 -36.64 -19.55
C VAL A 680 -19.64 -35.40 -20.45
N ILE A 681 -19.07 -35.48 -21.66
CA ILE A 681 -19.08 -34.39 -22.64
C ILE A 681 -20.51 -33.98 -22.99
N ASN A 682 -21.36 -34.93 -23.39
CA ASN A 682 -22.75 -34.66 -23.77
C ASN A 682 -23.55 -33.97 -22.65
N ALA A 683 -23.29 -34.32 -21.38
CA ALA A 683 -23.93 -33.69 -20.24
C ALA A 683 -23.42 -32.25 -20.00
N LEU A 684 -22.10 -32.03 -20.09
CA LEU A 684 -21.49 -30.73 -19.87
C LEU A 684 -21.79 -29.73 -20.99
N GLU A 685 -21.80 -30.15 -22.25
CA GLU A 685 -22.14 -29.28 -23.39
C GLU A 685 -23.59 -28.77 -23.29
N LEU A 686 -24.52 -29.63 -22.85
CA LEU A 686 -25.91 -29.25 -22.59
C LEU A 686 -26.05 -28.28 -21.40
N GLU A 687 -25.27 -28.46 -20.34
CA GLU A 687 -25.30 -27.62 -19.13
C GLU A 687 -24.67 -26.23 -19.36
N LEU A 688 -23.55 -26.18 -20.10
CA LEU A 688 -22.81 -24.95 -20.39
C LEU A 688 -23.34 -24.21 -21.63
N ASN A 689 -24.11 -24.88 -22.48
CA ASN A 689 -24.60 -24.40 -23.77
C ASN A 689 -23.44 -24.17 -24.79
N GLU A 690 -22.46 -25.07 -24.79
CA GLU A 690 -21.32 -25.05 -25.72
C GLU A 690 -21.64 -25.79 -27.03
N PRO A 691 -20.97 -25.46 -28.16
CA PRO A 691 -21.14 -26.20 -29.41
C PRO A 691 -20.46 -27.58 -29.32
N ALA A 692 -21.20 -28.61 -29.73
CA ALA A 692 -20.68 -29.97 -29.90
C ALA A 692 -19.61 -30.01 -30.98
N GLU A 693 -18.49 -30.70 -30.69
CA GLU A 693 -17.41 -30.89 -31.66
C GLU A 693 -17.77 -31.89 -32.77
N PRO A 694 -17.22 -31.75 -33.99
CA PRO A 694 -17.41 -32.75 -35.05
C PRO A 694 -16.75 -34.08 -34.68
N ASN A 695 -17.39 -35.19 -35.03
CA ASN A 695 -16.84 -36.53 -34.78
C ASN A 695 -15.45 -36.71 -35.42
N ILE A 696 -14.52 -37.21 -34.61
CA ILE A 696 -13.16 -37.58 -35.00
C ILE A 696 -13.22 -38.67 -36.09
N SER A 697 -12.26 -38.67 -37.03
CA SER A 697 -12.15 -39.71 -38.04
C SER A 697 -12.05 -41.11 -37.42
N GLU A 698 -12.81 -42.06 -37.97
CA GLU A 698 -12.80 -43.47 -37.54
C GLU A 698 -11.41 -44.12 -37.67
N ASN A 699 -10.53 -43.58 -38.50
CA ASN A 699 -9.18 -44.11 -38.76
C ASN A 699 -8.11 -43.73 -37.70
N LEU A 700 -8.43 -42.95 -36.67
CA LEU A 700 -7.46 -42.66 -35.59
C LEU A 700 -7.17 -43.91 -34.71
N PRO A 701 -5.95 -44.08 -34.18
CA PRO A 701 -5.66 -45.08 -33.15
C PRO A 701 -6.53 -44.96 -31.90
N LEU A 702 -6.66 -46.06 -31.13
CA LEU A 702 -7.54 -46.12 -29.96
C LEU A 702 -7.09 -45.17 -28.83
N LEU A 703 -5.80 -45.13 -28.52
CA LEU A 703 -5.25 -44.27 -27.47
C LEU A 703 -5.37 -42.77 -27.83
N ASP A 704 -5.23 -42.40 -29.10
CA ASP A 704 -5.44 -41.03 -29.56
C ASP A 704 -6.92 -40.60 -29.41
N LYS A 705 -7.86 -41.53 -29.63
CA LYS A 705 -9.30 -41.31 -29.37
C LYS A 705 -9.58 -41.16 -27.88
N GLU A 706 -8.97 -41.99 -27.01
CA GLU A 706 -9.05 -41.84 -25.55
C GLU A 706 -8.60 -40.44 -25.14
N HIS A 707 -7.37 -40.08 -25.51
CA HIS A 707 -6.74 -38.83 -25.16
C HIS A 707 -7.57 -37.62 -25.63
N HIS A 708 -8.16 -37.66 -26.83
CA HIS A 708 -9.02 -36.59 -27.31
C HIS A 708 -10.32 -36.46 -26.50
N TYR A 709 -11.06 -37.55 -26.24
CA TYR A 709 -12.30 -37.47 -25.48
C TYR A 709 -12.05 -37.10 -24.02
N ARG A 710 -10.98 -37.62 -23.42
CA ARG A 710 -10.57 -37.26 -22.06
C ARG A 710 -10.21 -35.78 -21.95
N LYS A 711 -9.37 -35.26 -22.85
CA LYS A 711 -8.97 -33.83 -22.88
C LYS A 711 -10.16 -32.87 -23.10
N ARG A 712 -11.15 -33.26 -23.93
CA ARG A 712 -12.40 -32.49 -24.10
C ARG A 712 -13.27 -32.49 -22.84
N ALA A 713 -13.36 -33.62 -22.13
CA ALA A 713 -14.07 -33.72 -20.86
C ALA A 713 -13.38 -32.89 -19.75
N GLU A 714 -12.06 -32.96 -19.64
CA GLU A 714 -11.23 -32.15 -18.73
C GLU A 714 -11.43 -30.64 -18.97
N TYR A 715 -11.40 -30.20 -20.24
CA TYR A 715 -11.65 -28.81 -20.62
C TYR A 715 -13.05 -28.32 -20.20
N LEU A 716 -14.10 -29.06 -20.54
CA LEU A 716 -15.48 -28.68 -20.19
C LEU A 716 -15.73 -28.69 -18.67
N ALA A 717 -15.10 -29.61 -17.93
CA ALA A 717 -15.16 -29.63 -16.48
C ALA A 717 -14.46 -28.40 -15.85
N SER A 718 -13.32 -27.98 -16.40
CA SER A 718 -12.63 -26.75 -16.00
C SER A 718 -13.49 -25.51 -16.26
N GLU A 719 -14.06 -25.37 -17.45
CA GLU A 719 -14.92 -24.24 -17.83
C GLU A 719 -16.16 -24.15 -16.92
N LYS A 720 -16.79 -25.29 -16.60
CA LYS A 720 -17.90 -25.35 -15.64
C LYS A 720 -17.51 -24.80 -14.26
N ASN A 721 -16.37 -25.22 -13.73
CA ASN A 721 -15.89 -24.77 -12.42
C ASN A 721 -15.56 -23.26 -12.44
N GLN A 722 -14.89 -22.77 -13.49
CA GLN A 722 -14.59 -21.35 -13.66
C GLN A 722 -15.88 -20.51 -13.75
N ARG A 723 -16.91 -20.97 -14.47
CA ARG A 723 -18.23 -20.29 -14.53
C ARG A 723 -18.96 -20.30 -13.18
N LEU A 724 -18.90 -21.40 -12.42
CA LEU A 724 -19.44 -21.49 -11.06
C LEU A 724 -18.76 -20.52 -10.08
N GLU A 725 -17.43 -20.43 -10.10
CA GLU A 725 -16.67 -19.51 -9.25
C GLU A 725 -16.89 -18.04 -9.65
N ARG A 726 -16.89 -17.74 -10.95
CA ARG A 726 -17.20 -16.40 -11.49
C ARG A 726 -18.59 -15.97 -11.02
N ARG A 727 -19.62 -16.81 -11.22
CA ARG A 727 -20.99 -16.56 -10.74
C ARG A 727 -21.06 -16.31 -9.24
N SER A 728 -20.37 -17.13 -8.45
CA SER A 728 -20.43 -17.07 -6.98
C SER A 728 -19.82 -15.78 -6.45
N ARG A 729 -18.68 -15.34 -7.01
CA ARG A 729 -18.07 -14.03 -6.72
C ARG A 729 -19.00 -12.87 -7.08
N ILE A 730 -19.52 -12.85 -8.31
CA ILE A 730 -20.42 -11.77 -8.77
C ILE A 730 -21.65 -11.67 -7.87
N MET A 731 -22.28 -12.79 -7.51
CA MET A 731 -23.49 -12.79 -6.67
C MET A 731 -23.24 -12.23 -5.27
N GLU A 732 -22.12 -12.57 -4.62
CA GLU A 732 -21.81 -12.06 -3.27
C GLU A 732 -21.40 -10.58 -3.32
N GLU A 733 -20.63 -10.17 -4.34
CA GLU A 733 -20.30 -8.74 -4.55
C GLU A 733 -21.54 -7.89 -4.86
N LEU A 734 -22.49 -8.40 -5.67
CA LEU A 734 -23.72 -7.68 -6.00
C LEU A 734 -24.67 -7.60 -4.79
N LYS A 735 -24.74 -8.67 -3.99
CA LYS A 735 -25.42 -8.68 -2.68
C LYS A 735 -24.84 -7.64 -1.72
N MET A 736 -23.52 -7.53 -1.62
CA MET A 736 -22.84 -6.51 -0.81
C MET A 736 -23.03 -5.08 -1.36
N ALA A 737 -22.99 -4.89 -2.68
CA ALA A 737 -23.24 -3.59 -3.32
C ALA A 737 -24.70 -3.13 -3.12
N CYS A 738 -25.67 -4.04 -3.28
CA CYS A 738 -27.08 -3.76 -2.99
C CYS A 738 -27.31 -3.43 -1.52
N TYR A 739 -26.71 -4.19 -0.58
CA TYR A 739 -26.81 -3.88 0.85
C TYR A 739 -26.29 -2.46 1.14
N ARG A 740 -25.07 -2.11 0.70
CA ARG A 740 -24.50 -0.77 0.90
C ARG A 740 -25.26 0.36 0.20
N LEU A 741 -26.08 0.07 -0.82
CA LEU A 741 -26.95 1.05 -1.50
C LEU A 741 -28.34 1.19 -0.86
N GLY A 742 -28.72 0.31 0.07
CA GLY A 742 -30.08 0.19 0.62
C GLY A 742 -31.06 -0.47 -0.35
N MET A 743 -30.62 -1.44 -1.15
CA MET A 743 -31.42 -2.15 -2.16
C MET A 743 -31.62 -3.62 -1.81
N ASN A 744 -32.76 -4.19 -2.23
CA ASN A 744 -33.06 -5.62 -2.06
C ASN A 744 -32.04 -6.52 -2.78
N SER A 745 -31.80 -7.71 -2.24
CA SER A 745 -30.91 -8.73 -2.82
C SER A 745 -31.40 -9.18 -4.22
N PRO A 746 -30.49 -9.44 -5.18
CA PRO A 746 -30.85 -10.01 -6.47
C PRO A 746 -31.47 -11.41 -6.32
N SER A 747 -32.54 -11.69 -7.08
CA SER A 747 -33.22 -12.99 -7.13
C SER A 747 -33.02 -13.70 -8.48
N SER A 748 -31.76 -13.88 -8.87
CA SER A 748 -31.39 -14.53 -10.14
C SER A 748 -31.46 -16.07 -10.05
N LYS A 749 -31.92 -16.73 -11.12
CA LYS A 749 -31.93 -18.20 -11.24
C LYS A 749 -30.49 -18.75 -11.35
N PRO A 750 -30.26 -20.02 -10.97
CA PRO A 750 -28.99 -20.69 -11.25
C PRO A 750 -28.90 -21.03 -12.75
N SER A 751 -28.11 -20.24 -13.48
CA SER A 751 -27.66 -20.49 -14.85
C SER A 751 -26.14 -20.30 -14.92
N LEU A 752 -25.48 -21.05 -15.80
CA LEU A 752 -24.03 -20.99 -16.05
C LEU A 752 -23.71 -20.57 -17.50
N ARG A 753 -24.68 -20.00 -18.21
CA ARG A 753 -24.48 -19.51 -19.58
C ARG A 753 -23.66 -18.22 -19.57
N LEU A 754 -22.75 -18.09 -20.54
CA LEU A 754 -21.84 -16.94 -20.61
C LEU A 754 -22.57 -15.59 -20.68
N ASP A 755 -23.70 -15.52 -21.42
CA ASP A 755 -24.54 -14.32 -21.51
C ASP A 755 -25.15 -13.90 -20.16
N ASP A 756 -25.65 -14.86 -19.37
CA ASP A 756 -26.22 -14.60 -18.05
C ASP A 756 -25.16 -14.09 -17.06
N LEU A 757 -23.92 -14.60 -17.15
CA LEU A 757 -22.79 -14.12 -16.34
C LEU A 757 -22.37 -12.69 -16.75
N ASN A 758 -22.27 -12.42 -18.05
CA ASN A 758 -21.94 -11.09 -18.56
C ASN A 758 -23.02 -10.05 -18.19
N HIS A 759 -24.31 -10.45 -18.16
CA HIS A 759 -25.39 -9.60 -17.66
C HIS A 759 -25.23 -9.29 -16.15
N LEU A 760 -24.91 -10.29 -15.33
CA LEU A 760 -24.69 -10.10 -13.88
C LEU A 760 -23.47 -9.20 -13.60
N GLU A 761 -22.40 -9.28 -14.40
CA GLU A 761 -21.26 -8.36 -14.31
C GLU A 761 -21.61 -6.92 -14.73
N SER A 762 -22.42 -6.76 -15.76
CA SER A 762 -22.94 -5.44 -16.19
C SER A 762 -23.79 -4.80 -15.08
N GLU A 763 -24.67 -5.59 -14.44
CA GLU A 763 -25.42 -5.11 -13.27
C GLU A 763 -24.49 -4.77 -12.09
N LEU A 764 -23.53 -5.63 -11.75
CA LEU A 764 -22.56 -5.38 -10.69
C LEU A 764 -21.76 -4.09 -10.92
N SER A 765 -21.28 -3.87 -12.14
CA SER A 765 -20.55 -2.66 -12.55
C SER A 765 -21.40 -1.40 -12.38
N SER A 766 -22.68 -1.47 -12.78
CA SER A 766 -23.66 -0.40 -12.57
C SER A 766 -23.91 -0.10 -11.09
N LYS A 767 -24.06 -1.13 -10.24
CA LYS A 767 -24.22 -0.96 -8.78
C LYS A 767 -22.96 -0.36 -8.13
N LYS A 768 -21.76 -0.86 -8.46
CA LYS A 768 -20.49 -0.32 -7.95
C LYS A 768 -20.34 1.16 -8.31
N THR A 769 -20.50 1.49 -9.59
CA THR A 769 -20.42 2.88 -10.08
C THR A 769 -21.37 3.83 -9.32
N LEU A 770 -22.62 3.40 -9.08
CA LEU A 770 -23.58 4.19 -8.30
C LEU A 770 -23.18 4.34 -6.82
N LEU A 771 -22.62 3.28 -6.22
CA LEU A 771 -22.15 3.30 -4.84
C LEU A 771 -20.96 4.24 -4.66
N ASP A 772 -19.96 4.17 -5.56
CA ASP A 772 -18.78 5.02 -5.52
C ASP A 772 -19.11 6.51 -5.73
N GLN A 773 -20.06 6.81 -6.62
CA GLN A 773 -20.62 8.16 -6.78
C GLN A 773 -21.27 8.69 -5.49
N ARG A 774 -22.06 7.86 -4.79
CA ARG A 774 -22.69 8.25 -3.51
C ARG A 774 -21.68 8.42 -2.38
N ILE A 775 -20.67 7.54 -2.30
CA ILE A 775 -19.57 7.65 -1.32
C ILE A 775 -18.84 8.98 -1.54
N SER A 776 -18.38 9.24 -2.76
CA SER A 776 -17.66 10.47 -3.12
C SER A 776 -18.44 11.74 -2.77
N LEU A 777 -19.74 11.77 -3.07
CA LEU A 777 -20.62 12.89 -2.70
C LEU A 777 -20.75 13.06 -1.18
N VAL A 778 -21.01 11.98 -0.43
CA VAL A 778 -21.13 12.03 1.03
C VAL A 778 -19.83 12.50 1.69
N THR A 779 -18.69 11.92 1.32
CA THR A 779 -17.37 12.33 1.84
C THR A 779 -17.07 13.80 1.49
N SER A 780 -17.37 14.25 0.26
CA SER A 780 -17.19 15.65 -0.14
C SER A 780 -18.00 16.64 0.70
N TYR A 781 -19.23 16.29 1.09
CA TYR A 781 -20.04 17.12 1.99
C TYR A 781 -19.57 16.99 3.46
N MET A 782 -19.25 15.79 3.93
CA MET A 782 -18.72 15.52 5.28
C MET A 782 -17.49 16.38 5.59
N THR A 783 -16.48 16.36 4.73
CA THR A 783 -15.25 17.16 4.93
C THR A 783 -15.55 18.65 5.03
N LYS A 784 -16.45 19.18 4.18
CA LYS A 784 -16.85 20.59 4.23
C LYS A 784 -17.64 20.94 5.50
N ILE A 785 -18.54 20.05 5.93
CA ILE A 785 -19.28 20.19 7.20
C ILE A 785 -18.29 20.26 8.37
N GLN A 786 -17.32 19.35 8.42
CA GLN A 786 -16.30 19.33 9.48
C GLN A 786 -15.46 20.61 9.48
N THR A 787 -15.01 21.12 8.32
CA THR A 787 -14.28 22.39 8.24
C THR A 787 -15.11 23.58 8.75
N LEU A 788 -16.36 23.71 8.30
CA LEU A 788 -17.25 24.80 8.74
C LEU A 788 -17.57 24.70 10.24
N ALA A 789 -17.90 23.50 10.72
CA ALA A 789 -18.21 23.26 12.13
C ALA A 789 -17.01 23.56 13.05
N HIS A 790 -15.79 23.23 12.62
CA HIS A 790 -14.57 23.54 13.37
C HIS A 790 -14.33 25.06 13.50
N VAL A 791 -14.43 25.82 12.40
CA VAL A 791 -14.25 27.29 12.39
C VAL A 791 -15.32 28.00 13.23
N MET A 792 -16.55 27.45 13.28
CA MET A 792 -17.66 28.00 14.06
C MET A 792 -17.73 27.49 15.51
N ALA A 793 -16.90 26.53 15.91
CA ALA A 793 -17.06 25.74 17.14
C ALA A 793 -18.48 25.14 17.32
N TYR A 794 -19.07 24.65 16.22
CA TYR A 794 -20.42 24.07 16.21
C TYR A 794 -20.39 22.57 16.58
N HIS A 795 -21.17 22.19 17.59
CA HIS A 795 -21.17 20.85 18.20
C HIS A 795 -22.42 19.99 17.88
N GLY A 796 -23.22 20.37 16.87
CA GLY A 796 -24.40 19.60 16.42
C GLY A 796 -25.61 19.65 17.36
N GLU A 797 -26.79 19.91 16.79
CA GLU A 797 -28.06 19.94 17.53
C GLU A 797 -28.60 18.53 17.78
N ASP A 798 -28.55 17.63 16.78
CA ASP A 798 -29.04 16.26 16.87
C ASP A 798 -27.90 15.20 16.85
N LEU A 799 -28.27 13.94 17.08
CA LEU A 799 -27.33 12.81 17.06
C LEU A 799 -26.73 12.55 15.67
N PHE A 800 -27.40 12.94 14.59
CA PHE A 800 -26.90 12.76 13.23
C PHE A 800 -25.83 13.81 12.90
N GLU A 801 -26.09 15.08 13.21
CA GLU A 801 -25.13 16.19 13.06
C GLU A 801 -23.86 15.92 13.89
N ARG A 802 -24.00 15.42 15.12
CA ARG A 802 -22.85 15.04 15.97
C ARG A 802 -22.01 13.93 15.37
N ASN A 803 -22.61 12.78 15.03
CA ASN A 803 -21.84 11.68 14.43
C ASN A 803 -21.22 12.08 13.06
N THR A 804 -21.89 12.95 12.29
CA THR A 804 -21.38 13.54 11.03
C THR A 804 -20.12 14.38 11.26
N ILE A 805 -20.07 15.16 12.34
CA ILE A 805 -18.90 15.98 12.69
C ILE A 805 -17.79 15.12 13.31
N GLU A 806 -18.14 14.29 14.29
CA GLU A 806 -17.18 13.58 15.17
C GLU A 806 -16.49 12.39 14.50
N ARG A 807 -17.18 11.61 13.67
CA ARG A 807 -16.63 10.31 13.19
C ARG A 807 -15.90 10.39 11.86
N GLY A 808 -16.38 11.24 10.95
CA GLY A 808 -15.87 11.34 9.58
C GLY A 808 -16.15 10.12 8.68
N ASP A 809 -16.58 8.97 9.23
CA ASP A 809 -17.04 7.85 8.43
C ASP A 809 -18.47 8.06 7.94
N GLY A 810 -18.65 8.00 6.61
CA GLY A 810 -19.97 7.71 6.06
C GLY A 810 -20.36 6.31 6.53
N GLY A 811 -21.47 6.20 7.25
CA GLY A 811 -21.93 4.95 7.86
C GLY A 811 -22.13 3.79 6.86
N PRO A 812 -22.46 2.58 7.34
CA PRO A 812 -22.42 1.36 6.52
C PRO A 812 -23.30 1.41 5.24
N GLU A 813 -24.33 2.24 5.23
CA GLU A 813 -25.35 2.31 4.17
C GLU A 813 -25.39 3.71 3.52
N TYR A 814 -25.13 3.75 2.22
CA TYR A 814 -25.10 4.94 1.36
C TYR A 814 -26.42 5.06 0.59
N THR A 815 -27.52 5.17 1.34
CA THR A 815 -28.87 5.32 0.79
C THR A 815 -29.06 6.70 0.13
N GLU A 816 -30.04 6.83 -0.77
CA GLU A 816 -30.33 8.13 -1.39
C GLU A 816 -30.83 9.17 -0.37
N GLU A 817 -31.50 8.72 0.69
CA GLU A 817 -31.96 9.55 1.80
C GLU A 817 -30.79 10.04 2.66
N MET A 818 -29.78 9.21 2.90
CA MET A 818 -28.53 9.61 3.56
C MET A 818 -27.83 10.73 2.78
N VAL A 819 -27.68 10.59 1.46
CA VAL A 819 -27.08 11.63 0.60
C VAL A 819 -27.87 12.96 0.69
N LYS A 820 -29.20 12.90 0.67
CA LYS A 820 -30.08 14.07 0.81
C LYS A 820 -29.94 14.74 2.19
N ARG A 821 -29.89 13.95 3.27
CA ARG A 821 -29.77 14.48 4.65
C ARG A 821 -28.42 15.15 4.90
N VAL A 822 -27.32 14.53 4.46
CA VAL A 822 -25.97 15.12 4.55
C VAL A 822 -25.89 16.43 3.75
N LYS A 823 -26.42 16.45 2.52
CA LYS A 823 -26.46 17.67 1.70
C LYS A 823 -27.27 18.79 2.38
N LEU A 824 -28.46 18.49 2.91
CA LEU A 824 -29.32 19.48 3.58
C LEU A 824 -28.64 20.06 4.83
N PHE A 825 -27.89 19.24 5.58
CA PHE A 825 -27.12 19.72 6.73
C PHE A 825 -25.94 20.62 6.31
N TYR A 826 -25.23 20.30 5.22
CA TYR A 826 -24.24 21.22 4.64
C TYR A 826 -24.87 22.57 4.24
N GLU A 827 -26.06 22.56 3.61
CA GLU A 827 -26.76 23.79 3.23
C GLU A 827 -27.23 24.60 4.46
N LYS A 828 -27.73 23.95 5.52
CA LYS A 828 -28.03 24.59 6.83
C LYS A 828 -26.79 25.27 7.42
N LEU A 829 -25.68 24.53 7.55
CA LEU A 829 -24.46 25.01 8.20
C LEU A 829 -23.78 26.12 7.40
N SER A 830 -23.80 26.04 6.07
CA SER A 830 -23.25 27.08 5.18
C SER A 830 -23.97 28.43 5.35
N MET A 831 -25.29 28.44 5.54
CA MET A 831 -26.03 29.68 5.84
C MET A 831 -25.68 30.25 7.23
N GLN A 832 -25.51 29.38 8.24
CA GLN A 832 -25.09 29.82 9.58
C GLN A 832 -23.66 30.39 9.56
N TYR A 833 -22.77 29.85 8.74
CA TYR A 833 -21.41 30.36 8.53
C TYR A 833 -21.38 31.77 7.90
N GLU A 834 -22.25 32.04 6.92
CA GLU A 834 -22.37 33.38 6.33
C GLU A 834 -22.78 34.43 7.38
N VAL A 835 -23.76 34.11 8.23
CA VAL A 835 -24.19 35.00 9.35
C VAL A 835 -23.06 35.20 10.36
N PHE A 836 -22.35 34.13 10.74
CA PHE A 836 -21.20 34.20 11.64
C PHE A 836 -20.10 35.13 11.11
N LEU A 837 -19.83 35.11 9.79
CA LEU A 837 -18.89 36.03 9.14
C LEU A 837 -19.37 37.48 9.15
N GLU A 838 -20.66 37.77 9.01
CA GLU A 838 -21.19 39.13 9.15
C GLU A 838 -21.08 39.64 10.59
N GLU A 839 -21.36 38.81 11.59
CA GLU A 839 -21.19 39.16 13.01
C GLU A 839 -19.71 39.31 13.42
N ALA A 840 -18.80 38.55 12.81
CA ALA A 840 -17.35 38.71 13.01
C ALA A 840 -16.83 40.02 12.38
N LYS A 841 -17.30 40.38 11.18
CA LYS A 841 -16.99 41.67 10.53
C LYS A 841 -17.47 42.85 11.37
N LYS A 842 -18.73 42.82 11.81
CA LYS A 842 -19.33 43.89 12.62
C LYS A 842 -18.56 44.16 13.92
N ARG A 843 -18.14 43.10 14.63
CA ARG A 843 -17.31 43.22 15.85
C ARG A 843 -15.94 43.86 15.56
N ASN A 844 -15.30 43.48 14.45
CA ASN A 844 -14.03 44.08 14.02
C ASN A 844 -14.20 45.57 13.63
N GLU A 845 -15.28 45.94 12.96
CA GLU A 845 -15.58 47.34 12.60
C GLU A 845 -15.90 48.22 13.82
N GLU A 846 -16.60 47.67 14.81
CA GLU A 846 -16.83 48.32 16.11
C GLU A 846 -15.51 48.56 16.86
N LYS A 847 -14.62 47.55 16.91
CA LYS A 847 -13.29 47.68 17.55
C LYS A 847 -12.34 48.61 16.81
N LEU A 848 -12.34 48.59 15.48
CA LEU A 848 -11.56 49.52 14.66
C LEU A 848 -12.03 50.98 14.84
N SER A 849 -13.33 51.17 15.09
CA SER A 849 -13.90 52.49 15.43
C SER A 849 -13.46 52.96 16.82
N GLU A 850 -13.47 52.09 17.83
CA GLU A 850 -12.95 52.38 19.17
C GLU A 850 -11.46 52.73 19.14
N LEU A 851 -10.65 51.93 18.44
CA LEU A 851 -9.22 52.15 18.22
C LEU A 851 -8.95 53.51 17.55
N THR A 852 -9.75 53.89 16.55
CA THR A 852 -9.64 55.20 15.88
C THR A 852 -9.86 56.36 16.85
N ILE A 853 -10.84 56.26 17.76
CA ILE A 853 -11.09 57.26 18.81
C ILE A 853 -9.89 57.39 19.75
N TYR A 854 -9.24 56.28 20.13
CA TYR A 854 -8.05 56.34 20.99
C TYR A 854 -6.80 56.88 20.26
N TRP A 855 -6.59 56.57 18.98
CA TRP A 855 -5.54 57.20 18.17
C TRP A 855 -5.71 58.72 18.04
N GLU A 856 -6.94 59.22 17.92
CA GLU A 856 -7.23 60.66 17.89
C GLU A 856 -7.03 61.34 19.25
N LYS A 857 -7.51 60.74 20.34
CA LYS A 857 -7.27 61.22 21.71
C LYS A 857 -5.78 61.31 22.03
N CYS A 858 -5.01 60.28 21.69
CA CYS A 858 -3.57 60.19 21.94
C CYS A 858 -2.71 60.98 20.92
N LYS A 859 -3.33 61.61 19.90
CA LYS A 859 -2.65 62.38 18.84
C LYS A 859 -1.56 61.58 18.10
N ILE A 860 -1.82 60.27 17.91
CA ILE A 860 -0.93 59.32 17.24
C ILE A 860 -0.80 59.66 15.75
N SER A 861 0.43 59.61 15.23
CA SER A 861 0.75 60.00 13.85
C SER A 861 0.12 59.07 12.82
N GLN A 862 -0.22 59.59 11.63
CA GLN A 862 -0.83 58.76 10.58
C GLN A 862 0.10 57.63 10.12
N ASN A 863 1.42 57.82 10.17
CA ASN A 863 2.38 56.76 9.83
C ASN A 863 2.32 55.60 10.83
N GLU A 864 2.26 55.88 12.12
CA GLU A 864 2.16 54.86 13.18
C GLU A 864 0.84 54.05 13.06
N ARG A 865 -0.28 54.74 12.81
CA ARG A 865 -1.58 54.08 12.50
C ARG A 865 -1.47 53.17 11.28
N ASN A 866 -0.83 53.65 10.20
CA ASN A 866 -0.66 52.88 8.97
C ASN A 866 0.23 51.65 9.17
N CYS A 867 1.32 51.77 9.93
CA CYS A 867 2.20 50.63 10.25
C CYS A 867 1.46 49.56 11.06
N PHE A 868 0.67 49.96 12.06
CA PHE A 868 -0.17 49.01 12.80
C PHE A 868 -1.19 48.33 11.87
N LEU A 869 -1.90 49.10 11.04
CA LEU A 869 -2.87 48.56 10.07
C LEU A 869 -2.25 47.72 8.93
N GLN A 870 -0.93 47.79 8.73
CA GLN A 870 -0.18 46.91 7.83
C GLN A 870 0.33 45.64 8.52
N SER A 871 0.40 45.61 9.85
CA SER A 871 0.78 44.42 10.63
C SER A 871 -0.37 43.43 10.88
N VAL A 872 -1.60 43.77 10.49
CA VAL A 872 -2.79 42.91 10.59
C VAL A 872 -3.13 42.36 9.20
N GLU A 873 -2.80 41.10 8.95
CA GLU A 873 -2.93 40.47 7.61
C GLU A 873 -4.40 40.28 7.19
N ASP A 874 -5.25 39.68 8.04
CA ASP A 874 -6.70 39.64 7.87
C ASP A 874 -7.38 40.51 8.93
N LYS A 875 -8.09 41.55 8.48
CA LYS A 875 -8.80 42.54 9.30
C LYS A 875 -10.07 42.01 9.96
N TYR A 876 -10.50 40.80 9.61
CA TYR A 876 -11.75 40.20 10.08
C TYR A 876 -11.55 38.90 10.88
N SER A 877 -10.30 38.46 11.06
CA SER A 877 -9.93 37.30 11.90
C SER A 877 -10.24 37.53 13.38
N THR A 878 -10.38 36.45 14.15
CA THR A 878 -10.36 36.46 15.62
C THR A 878 -9.05 36.99 16.19
N ASP A 879 -7.93 36.79 15.50
CA ASP A 879 -6.62 37.27 15.95
C ASP A 879 -6.49 38.79 15.80
N ALA A 880 -7.15 39.37 14.79
CA ALA A 880 -7.23 40.82 14.61
C ALA A 880 -7.98 41.49 15.76
N LEU A 881 -9.09 40.90 16.24
CA LEU A 881 -9.78 41.38 17.45
C LEU A 881 -8.84 41.43 18.65
N ALA A 882 -8.07 40.36 18.89
CA ALA A 882 -7.12 40.29 20.00
C ALA A 882 -5.95 41.29 19.89
N LEU A 883 -5.55 41.66 18.67
CA LEU A 883 -4.58 42.73 18.41
C LEU A 883 -5.19 44.12 18.60
N TYR A 884 -6.43 44.34 18.15
CA TYR A 884 -7.15 45.60 18.34
C TYR A 884 -7.41 45.88 19.83
N ASP A 885 -7.88 44.91 20.60
CA ASP A 885 -8.12 45.06 22.04
C ASP A 885 -6.83 45.39 22.82
N ARG A 886 -5.71 44.73 22.49
CA ARG A 886 -4.40 44.99 23.11
C ARG A 886 -3.87 46.40 22.79
N GLU A 887 -4.08 46.89 21.57
CA GLU A 887 -3.68 48.24 21.18
C GLU A 887 -4.61 49.30 21.80
N ILE A 888 -5.91 49.03 21.91
CA ILE A 888 -6.87 49.87 22.65
C ILE A 888 -6.47 49.98 24.13
N GLU A 889 -6.09 48.87 24.77
CA GLU A 889 -5.58 48.85 26.15
C GLU A 889 -4.31 49.71 26.29
N ARG A 890 -3.30 49.47 25.43
CA ARG A 890 -2.05 50.26 25.38
C ARG A 890 -2.33 51.76 25.27
N LEU A 891 -3.20 52.16 24.34
CA LEU A 891 -3.52 53.57 24.09
C LEU A 891 -4.39 54.17 25.21
N SER A 892 -5.28 53.39 25.83
CA SER A 892 -6.06 53.84 26.98
C SER A 892 -5.15 54.16 28.18
N THR A 893 -4.25 53.25 28.55
CA THR A 893 -3.25 53.49 29.61
C THR A 893 -2.34 54.68 29.27
N PHE A 894 -1.92 54.81 28.01
CA PHE A 894 -1.13 55.95 27.53
C PHE A 894 -1.89 57.28 27.69
N TYR A 895 -3.17 57.32 27.30
CA TYR A 895 -4.04 58.49 27.44
C TYR A 895 -4.24 58.87 28.91
N GLU A 896 -4.63 57.92 29.77
CA GLU A 896 -4.90 58.19 31.18
C GLU A 896 -3.67 58.71 31.91
N SER A 897 -2.48 58.15 31.64
CA SER A 897 -1.20 58.61 32.22
C SER A 897 -0.84 60.07 31.90
N ARG A 898 -1.47 60.67 30.88
CA ARG A 898 -1.08 61.96 30.28
C ARG A 898 -2.26 62.91 30.09
N LYS A 899 -3.42 62.60 30.68
CA LYS A 899 -4.71 63.25 30.40
C LYS A 899 -4.66 64.77 30.55
N CYS A 900 -3.99 65.31 31.57
CA CYS A 900 -3.85 66.75 31.78
C CYS A 900 -3.15 67.47 30.62
N MET A 901 -2.18 66.84 29.95
CA MET A 901 -1.51 67.38 28.77
C MET A 901 -2.44 67.39 27.56
N PHE A 902 -3.19 66.30 27.33
CA PHE A 902 -4.17 66.24 26.24
C PHE A 902 -5.32 67.23 26.42
N ASP A 903 -5.85 67.37 27.64
CA ASP A 903 -6.90 68.35 27.98
C ASP A 903 -6.42 69.80 27.72
N LEU A 904 -5.15 70.13 28.03
CA LEU A 904 -4.57 71.45 27.73
C LEU A 904 -4.33 71.68 26.23
N ILE A 905 -3.91 70.65 25.50
CA ILE A 905 -3.72 70.71 24.03
C ILE A 905 -5.08 70.89 23.33
N GLU A 906 -6.12 70.15 23.72
CA GLU A 906 -7.47 70.33 23.18
C GLU A 906 -8.04 71.73 23.51
N LYS A 907 -7.83 72.22 24.73
CA LYS A 907 -8.18 73.59 25.14
C LYS A 907 -7.51 74.65 24.26
N TRP A 908 -6.26 74.44 23.84
CA TRP A 908 -5.57 75.30 22.86
C TRP A 908 -6.14 75.15 21.45
N GLU A 909 -6.32 73.92 20.95
CA GLU A 909 -6.90 73.67 19.63
C GLU A 909 -8.28 74.31 19.47
N ASN A 910 -9.14 74.20 20.48
CA ASN A 910 -10.49 74.75 20.43
C ASN A 910 -10.51 76.28 20.47
N LEU A 911 -9.57 76.93 21.20
CA LEU A 911 -9.37 78.38 21.12
C LEU A 911 -8.80 78.81 19.74
N TRP A 912 -7.92 78.00 19.14
CA TRP A 912 -7.34 78.28 17.82
C TRP A 912 -8.36 78.12 16.70
N LYS A 913 -9.18 77.05 16.73
CA LYS A 913 -10.34 76.86 15.84
C LYS A 913 -11.31 78.03 15.96
N GLN A 914 -11.67 78.46 17.17
CA GLN A 914 -12.53 79.64 17.38
C GLN A 914 -11.95 80.93 16.80
N LYS A 915 -10.65 81.17 16.95
CA LYS A 915 -9.96 82.33 16.33
C LYS A 915 -10.13 82.32 14.81
N ILE A 916 -9.81 81.21 14.14
CA ILE A 916 -9.97 81.05 12.69
C ILE A 916 -11.44 81.26 12.27
N ASP A 917 -12.38 80.73 13.05
CA ASP A 917 -13.80 80.85 12.77
C ASP A 917 -14.28 82.32 12.84
N PHE A 918 -13.84 83.09 13.84
CA PHE A 918 -14.09 84.54 13.92
C PHE A 918 -13.43 85.31 12.77
N GLU A 919 -12.20 84.96 12.38
CA GLU A 919 -11.47 85.59 11.25
C GLU A 919 -12.09 85.23 9.87
N SER A 920 -12.79 84.10 9.76
CA SER A 920 -13.60 83.78 8.58
C SER A 920 -14.88 84.63 8.52
N ARG A 921 -15.53 84.86 9.67
CA ARG A 921 -16.74 85.69 9.81
C ARG A 921 -16.46 87.18 9.59
N ASP A 922 -15.28 87.65 10.02
CA ASP A 922 -14.72 88.97 9.70
C ASP A 922 -14.74 89.26 8.18
N SER A 923 -14.53 88.23 7.36
CA SER A 923 -14.38 88.34 5.90
C SER A 923 -15.71 88.40 5.13
N ASN A 924 -16.86 88.28 5.79
CA ASN A 924 -18.17 88.12 5.14
C ASN A 924 -18.94 89.46 5.03
N ALA A 925 -19.22 89.91 3.81
CA ALA A 925 -19.84 91.21 3.54
C ALA A 925 -21.26 91.39 4.16
N MET A 926 -21.98 90.31 4.45
CA MET A 926 -23.31 90.37 5.08
C MET A 926 -23.26 90.79 6.57
N ARG A 927 -22.09 90.75 7.21
CA ARG A 927 -21.89 90.97 8.65
C ARG A 927 -22.47 92.28 9.18
N PHE A 928 -22.42 93.35 8.39
CA PHE A 928 -22.88 94.69 8.80
C PHE A 928 -24.41 94.87 8.84
N LEU A 929 -25.20 93.87 8.44
CA LEU A 929 -26.66 93.95 8.45
C LEU A 929 -27.27 93.79 9.85
N ASN A 930 -26.57 93.15 10.79
CA ASN A 930 -27.06 92.92 12.16
C ASN A 930 -26.88 94.14 13.06
N ARG A 931 -27.78 95.14 12.94
CA ARG A 931 -27.90 96.28 13.86
C ARG A 931 -28.47 95.84 15.23
N GLY A 932 -27.68 95.17 16.05
CA GLY A 932 -28.11 94.73 17.38
C GLY A 932 -27.04 94.02 18.22
N GLY A 933 -26.04 94.75 18.71
CA GLY A 933 -25.16 94.30 19.80
C GLY A 933 -24.09 93.25 19.47
N SER A 934 -24.39 92.23 18.65
CA SER A 934 -23.51 91.06 18.42
C SER A 934 -22.07 91.42 18.05
N LEU A 935 -21.86 92.41 17.18
CA LEU A 935 -20.51 92.87 16.79
C LEU A 935 -19.63 93.29 17.98
N LEU A 936 -20.22 93.89 19.03
CA LEU A 936 -19.49 94.28 20.24
C LEU A 936 -19.20 93.07 21.15
N GLN A 937 -19.99 92.01 21.03
CA GLN A 937 -19.78 90.76 21.76
C GLN A 937 -18.75 89.87 21.05
N GLU A 938 -18.86 89.68 19.73
CA GLU A 938 -17.86 89.03 18.88
C GLU A 938 -16.46 89.63 19.12
N GLU A 939 -16.35 90.97 19.10
CA GLU A 939 -15.06 91.66 19.28
C GLU A 939 -14.51 91.54 20.72
N LYS A 940 -15.38 91.41 21.73
CA LYS A 940 -14.97 91.10 23.11
C LYS A 940 -14.50 89.64 23.25
N GLU A 941 -15.21 88.71 22.61
CA GLU A 941 -14.87 87.28 22.62
C GLU A 941 -13.58 87.01 21.86
N ARG A 942 -13.38 87.64 20.69
CA ARG A 942 -12.11 87.71 19.96
C ARG A 942 -10.96 88.16 20.85
N LYS A 943 -11.07 89.34 21.47
CA LYS A 943 -10.02 89.89 22.35
C LYS A 943 -9.80 89.05 23.62
N ALA A 944 -10.81 88.32 24.08
CA ALA A 944 -10.65 87.33 25.13
C ALA A 944 -9.88 86.09 24.65
N ILE A 945 -10.09 85.62 23.41
CA ILE A 945 -9.35 84.50 22.80
C ILE A 945 -7.89 84.90 22.52
N GLU A 946 -7.65 86.06 21.92
CA GLU A 946 -6.31 86.62 21.68
C GLU A 946 -5.50 86.76 22.99
N LYS A 947 -6.17 87.05 24.12
CA LYS A 947 -5.56 87.11 25.47
C LYS A 947 -5.47 85.74 26.18
N LYS A 948 -6.21 84.73 25.73
CA LYS A 948 -6.19 83.36 26.30
C LYS A 948 -5.18 82.45 25.60
N LEU A 949 -5.03 82.53 24.29
CA LEU A 949 -4.13 81.67 23.51
C LEU A 949 -2.67 81.66 24.03
N PRO A 950 -2.03 82.83 24.30
CA PRO A 950 -0.67 82.85 24.88
C PRO A 950 -0.61 82.27 26.30
N LYS A 951 -1.69 82.36 27.08
CA LYS A 951 -1.76 81.79 28.43
C LYS A 951 -1.83 80.27 28.39
N VAL A 952 -2.71 79.70 27.57
CA VAL A 952 -2.80 78.23 27.42
C VAL A 952 -1.53 77.66 26.81
N ARG A 953 -0.86 78.40 25.92
CA ARG A 953 0.47 78.02 25.42
C ARG A 953 1.54 78.01 26.54
N LEU A 954 1.49 78.96 27.49
CA LEU A 954 2.36 78.95 28.66
C LEU A 954 2.03 77.78 29.61
N GLU A 955 0.75 77.51 29.86
CA GLU A 955 0.27 76.38 30.66
C GLU A 955 0.77 75.04 30.09
N ILE A 956 0.69 74.85 28.76
CA ILE A 956 1.26 73.68 28.05
C ILE A 956 2.78 73.60 28.24
N GLN A 957 3.50 74.73 28.16
CA GLN A 957 4.95 74.73 28.30
C GLN A 957 5.41 74.47 29.75
N GLN A 958 4.63 74.87 30.76
CA GLN A 958 4.88 74.54 32.16
C GLN A 958 4.68 73.04 32.41
N ALA A 959 3.52 72.50 32.03
CA ALA A 959 3.20 71.08 32.20
C ALA A 959 4.14 70.15 31.39
N LEU A 960 4.65 70.61 30.23
CA LEU A 960 5.68 69.89 29.48
C LEU A 960 7.03 69.84 30.23
N ASN A 961 7.42 70.93 30.91
CA ASN A 961 8.65 70.95 31.71
C ASN A 961 8.54 70.04 32.95
N GLU A 962 7.38 70.02 33.60
CA GLU A 962 7.06 69.12 34.71
C GLU A 962 7.15 67.65 34.25
N TRP A 963 6.48 67.31 33.15
CA TRP A 963 6.53 65.96 32.57
C TRP A 963 7.94 65.52 32.12
N ASN A 964 8.74 66.43 31.55
CA ASN A 964 10.13 66.16 31.17
C ASN A 964 11.04 65.92 32.40
N ALA A 965 10.74 66.52 33.55
CA ALA A 965 11.47 66.29 34.79
C ALA A 965 11.16 64.90 35.40
N GLU A 966 9.92 64.43 35.24
CA GLU A 966 9.50 63.08 35.64
C GLU A 966 9.99 61.99 34.67
N ASN A 967 10.17 62.31 33.37
CA ASN A 967 10.48 61.33 32.32
C ASN A 967 11.73 61.73 31.46
N PRO A 968 12.96 61.74 32.01
CA PRO A 968 14.12 62.35 31.33
C PRO A 968 14.56 61.70 30.01
N THR A 969 14.11 60.48 29.72
CA THR A 969 14.47 59.69 28.54
C THR A 969 13.41 59.72 27.43
N ALA A 970 12.23 60.29 27.68
CA ALA A 970 11.12 60.32 26.75
C ALA A 970 10.86 61.76 26.25
N THR A 971 10.36 61.90 25.01
CA THR A 971 9.88 63.18 24.49
C THR A 971 8.38 63.08 24.25
N PHE A 972 7.60 64.05 24.72
CA PHE A 972 6.16 64.09 24.44
C PHE A 972 5.93 64.51 22.98
N LEU A 973 5.53 63.54 22.15
CA LEU A 973 5.25 63.74 20.73
C LEU A 973 3.75 63.95 20.49
N TYR A 974 3.43 64.87 19.59
CA TYR A 974 2.14 65.05 18.95
C TYR A 974 2.38 64.88 17.45
N ASP A 975 1.68 63.95 16.79
CA ASP A 975 1.82 63.69 15.35
C ASP A 975 3.30 63.59 14.88
N GLY A 976 4.09 62.81 15.63
CA GLY A 976 5.52 62.57 15.37
C GLY A 976 6.49 63.70 15.72
N LEU A 977 6.04 64.82 16.28
CA LEU A 977 6.89 65.99 16.60
C LEU A 977 6.70 66.47 18.05
N PRO A 978 7.71 67.11 18.68
CA PRO A 978 7.54 67.73 19.99
C PRO A 978 6.41 68.77 19.98
N VAL A 979 5.53 68.74 20.97
CA VAL A 979 4.28 69.55 21.00
C VAL A 979 4.50 71.01 20.62
N LEU A 980 5.43 71.71 21.27
CA LEU A 980 5.67 73.14 21.02
C LEU A 980 6.04 73.42 19.55
N LYS A 981 6.85 72.55 18.94
CA LYS A 981 7.25 72.65 17.52
C LYS A 981 6.07 72.40 16.58
N LYS A 982 5.11 71.55 16.95
CA LYS A 982 3.87 71.37 16.18
C LYS A 982 2.94 72.58 16.31
N LEU A 983 2.79 73.14 17.52
CA LEU A 983 1.99 74.37 17.73
C LEU A 983 2.56 75.53 16.90
N GLU A 984 3.89 75.67 16.86
CA GLU A 984 4.59 76.64 16.00
C GLU A 984 4.37 76.39 14.50
N GLN A 985 4.37 75.13 14.04
CA GLN A 985 4.03 74.80 12.65
C GLN A 985 2.57 75.15 12.30
N ILE A 986 1.62 74.92 13.20
CA ILE A 986 0.20 75.25 13.02
C ILE A 986 0.01 76.78 12.97
N GLU A 987 0.69 77.52 13.85
CA GLU A 987 0.71 78.99 13.84
C GLU A 987 1.35 79.52 12.54
N ALA A 988 2.53 79.01 12.17
CA ALA A 988 3.28 79.47 10.99
C ALA A 988 2.56 79.18 9.67
N ALA A 989 2.02 77.97 9.48
CA ALA A 989 1.28 77.60 8.27
C ALA A 989 0.06 78.50 8.04
N TYR A 990 -0.66 78.84 9.12
CA TYR A 990 -1.76 79.80 9.08
C TYR A 990 -1.30 81.21 8.65
N TYR A 991 -0.19 81.70 9.20
CA TYR A 991 0.34 83.02 8.82
C TYR A 991 0.87 83.05 7.37
N GLU A 992 1.49 81.96 6.90
CA GLU A 992 1.85 81.81 5.48
C GLU A 992 0.62 81.81 4.56
N GLU A 993 -0.44 81.08 4.92
CA GLU A 993 -1.68 81.04 4.14
C GLU A 993 -2.34 82.43 4.08
N LYS A 994 -2.29 83.19 5.19
CA LYS A 994 -2.75 84.58 5.21
C LYS A 994 -1.85 85.53 4.40
N GLU A 995 -0.55 85.31 4.29
CA GLU A 995 0.29 86.06 3.35
C GLU A 995 -0.02 85.69 1.88
N LYS A 996 -0.19 84.39 1.57
CA LYS A 996 -0.61 83.93 0.24
C LYS A 996 -1.95 84.57 -0.16
N GLU A 997 -2.94 84.60 0.74
CA GLU A 997 -4.23 85.25 0.53
C GLU A 997 -4.11 86.78 0.31
N LYS A 998 -3.20 87.47 1.03
CA LYS A 998 -2.91 88.91 0.80
C LYS A 998 -2.25 89.16 -0.55
N ILE A 999 -1.29 88.30 -0.93
CA ILE A 999 -0.56 88.39 -2.21
C ILE A 999 -1.51 88.14 -3.38
N GLU A 1000 -2.38 87.13 -3.27
CA GLU A 1000 -3.41 86.84 -4.27
C GLU A 1000 -4.45 87.98 -4.37
N LYS A 1001 -4.92 88.53 -3.24
CA LYS A 1001 -5.81 89.71 -3.23
C LYS A 1001 -5.14 90.95 -3.83
N LYS A 1002 -3.83 91.15 -3.66
CA LYS A 1002 -3.06 92.19 -4.37
C LYS A 1002 -3.02 91.92 -5.87
N LEU A 1003 -2.63 90.72 -6.30
CA LEU A 1003 -2.59 90.30 -7.71
C LEU A 1003 -3.95 90.44 -8.40
N ALA A 1004 -5.03 90.03 -7.74
CA ALA A 1004 -6.40 90.20 -8.24
C ALA A 1004 -6.78 91.68 -8.41
N LYS A 1005 -6.37 92.54 -7.46
CA LYS A 1005 -6.60 93.99 -7.54
C LYS A 1005 -5.78 94.65 -8.65
N THR A 1006 -4.53 94.23 -8.87
CA THR A 1006 -3.70 94.69 -9.99
C THR A 1006 -4.28 94.25 -11.33
N ARG A 1007 -4.61 92.96 -11.50
CA ARG A 1007 -5.29 92.44 -12.69
C ARG A 1007 -6.60 93.17 -13.00
N LYS A 1008 -7.36 93.54 -11.96
CA LYS A 1008 -8.59 94.33 -12.12
C LYS A 1008 -8.29 95.75 -12.64
N LEU A 1009 -7.32 96.44 -12.05
CA LEU A 1009 -6.83 97.74 -12.54
C LEU A 1009 -6.30 97.67 -13.99
N GLU A 1010 -5.55 96.63 -14.34
CA GLU A 1010 -5.08 96.39 -15.72
C GLU A 1010 -6.24 96.15 -16.70
N SER A 1011 -7.30 95.45 -16.27
CA SER A 1011 -8.51 95.24 -17.09
C SER A 1011 -9.33 96.52 -17.26
N GLU A 1012 -9.48 97.31 -16.19
CA GLU A 1012 -10.20 98.60 -16.21
C GLU A 1012 -9.45 99.64 -17.06
N ALA A 1013 -8.11 99.62 -17.03
CA ALA A 1013 -7.25 100.47 -17.86
C ALA A 1013 -7.21 100.07 -19.35
N ARG A 1014 -7.49 98.80 -19.70
CA ARG A 1014 -7.51 98.33 -21.10
C ARG A 1014 -8.87 98.48 -21.79
N PHE A 1015 -9.97 98.49 -21.05
CA PHE A 1015 -11.32 98.44 -21.63
C PHE A 1015 -12.28 99.57 -21.20
N GLY A 1016 -11.89 100.42 -20.25
CA GLY A 1016 -12.73 101.51 -19.74
C GLY A 1016 -13.78 101.05 -18.72
N SER A 1017 -14.23 101.96 -17.86
CA SER A 1017 -15.18 101.62 -16.80
C SER A 1017 -16.62 101.55 -17.30
N SER A 1018 -17.32 100.47 -16.96
CA SER A 1018 -18.73 100.24 -17.30
C SER A 1018 -19.63 100.45 -16.09
N THR A 1019 -20.51 101.45 -16.18
CA THR A 1019 -21.51 101.76 -15.14
C THR A 1019 -22.70 100.78 -15.20
N PRO A 1020 -23.22 100.28 -14.05
CA PRO A 1020 -24.37 99.37 -14.06
C PRO A 1020 -25.67 100.08 -14.44
N VAL A 1021 -26.33 99.61 -15.51
CA VAL A 1021 -27.67 100.08 -15.91
C VAL A 1021 -28.75 99.44 -15.04
N ARG A 1022 -29.85 100.17 -14.80
CA ARG A 1022 -30.92 99.84 -13.85
C ARG A 1022 -32.28 99.95 -14.53
N THR A 1023 -33.04 98.86 -14.56
CA THR A 1023 -34.43 98.85 -15.08
C THR A 1023 -35.39 98.18 -14.09
N ARG A 1024 -36.65 98.63 -14.06
CA ARG A 1024 -37.74 98.18 -13.17
C ARG A 1024 -39.04 98.10 -13.97
N LEU A 1025 -39.96 97.22 -13.55
CA LEU A 1025 -41.43 97.40 -13.41
C LEU A 1025 -41.96 96.07 -12.80
N ALA A 1026 -42.48 96.09 -11.56
CA ALA A 1026 -43.90 96.21 -11.19
C ALA A 1026 -44.60 94.81 -11.11
N THR A 1027 -45.57 94.54 -10.21
CA THR A 1027 -46.62 95.42 -9.67
C THR A 1027 -46.97 95.14 -8.18
N MET A 1028 -47.56 96.16 -7.54
CA MET A 1028 -48.37 96.24 -6.30
C MET A 1028 -49.19 94.97 -5.90
N MET A 1029 -49.64 94.69 -4.66
CA MET A 1029 -49.67 95.26 -3.27
C MET A 1029 -50.15 94.10 -2.33
N ARG A 1030 -50.18 94.06 -0.96
CA ARG A 1030 -49.90 94.98 0.18
C ARG A 1030 -49.53 94.19 1.47
N THR A 1031 -49.58 94.87 2.63
CA THR A 1031 -49.54 94.48 4.07
C THR A 1031 -50.73 93.61 4.53
N PRO A 1032 -50.71 92.89 5.70
CA PRO A 1032 -50.02 93.30 6.95
C PRO A 1032 -49.36 92.21 7.85
N THR A 1033 -48.71 92.69 8.92
CA THR A 1033 -48.34 91.94 10.14
C THR A 1033 -49.56 91.71 11.06
N PRO A 1034 -49.63 90.61 11.85
CA PRO A 1034 -49.04 90.55 13.20
C PRO A 1034 -48.32 89.18 13.44
N LYS A 1035 -47.85 88.69 14.61
CA LYS A 1035 -48.29 88.76 16.03
C LYS A 1035 -49.73 88.18 16.21
N THR A 1036 -50.22 87.66 17.35
CA THR A 1036 -49.75 87.66 18.76
C THR A 1036 -50.43 86.52 19.56
N THR A 1037 -49.69 85.88 20.47
CA THR A 1037 -50.07 85.38 21.83
C THR A 1037 -51.48 84.86 22.22
N SER A 1038 -51.44 83.85 23.11
CA SER A 1038 -52.43 83.50 24.17
C SER A 1038 -53.72 82.77 23.72
N ALA A 1039 -54.46 82.07 24.58
CA ALA A 1039 -54.43 81.96 26.06
C ALA A 1039 -54.69 80.48 26.48
N ARG A 1040 -54.03 79.86 27.49
CA ARG A 1040 -54.01 80.09 28.96
C ARG A 1040 -55.17 79.38 29.69
N LYS A 1041 -54.84 78.64 30.77
CA LYS A 1041 -55.70 77.85 31.70
C LYS A 1041 -56.15 76.47 31.20
N ALA A 1042 -56.32 75.45 32.05
CA ALA A 1042 -55.78 75.17 33.40
C ALA A 1042 -56.09 73.71 33.83
N ALA A 1043 -55.42 73.23 34.90
CA ALA A 1043 -55.95 72.40 36.02
C ALA A 1043 -57.01 71.31 35.72
N LYS A 1044 -56.91 70.04 36.19
CA LYS A 1044 -56.07 69.29 37.15
C LYS A 1044 -56.10 67.81 36.71
N GLY A 1045 -55.30 66.87 37.24
CA GLY A 1045 -54.49 66.89 38.44
C GLY A 1045 -53.36 65.85 38.43
N LYS A 1046 -52.90 65.42 39.61
CA LYS A 1046 -51.65 64.66 39.80
C LYS A 1046 -51.88 63.15 39.93
N THR A 1047 -50.91 62.37 39.41
CA THR A 1047 -50.35 61.12 39.99
C THR A 1047 -51.26 59.87 40.09
N PRO A 1048 -50.70 58.64 40.21
CA PRO A 1048 -49.29 58.29 40.44
C PRO A 1048 -48.62 57.35 39.40
N SER A 1049 -47.29 57.25 39.52
CA SER A 1049 -46.39 56.08 39.34
C SER A 1049 -46.61 55.02 38.24
N SER A 1050 -45.50 54.69 37.54
CA SER A 1050 -45.04 53.35 37.06
C SER A 1050 -46.06 52.24 36.69
N ASP A 1051 -45.86 51.46 35.63
CA ASP A 1051 -44.57 50.96 35.13
C ASP A 1051 -44.63 50.42 33.67
N GLY A 1052 -43.48 50.04 33.12
CA GLY A 1052 -43.29 48.86 32.26
C GLY A 1052 -44.01 48.69 30.91
N GLY A 1053 -43.26 48.82 29.82
CA GLY A 1053 -43.33 47.85 28.70
C GLY A 1053 -44.03 48.25 27.38
N PRO A 1054 -43.55 47.77 26.20
CA PRO A 1054 -44.09 48.14 24.88
C PRO A 1054 -44.79 46.98 24.13
N LEU A 1055 -45.58 47.27 23.08
CA LEU A 1055 -46.03 46.30 22.05
C LEU A 1055 -46.67 46.98 20.80
N VAL A 1056 -46.61 46.30 19.63
CA VAL A 1056 -47.48 46.42 18.41
C VAL A 1056 -47.39 47.69 17.50
N THR A 1057 -46.65 47.53 16.39
CA THR A 1057 -47.00 47.61 14.93
C THR A 1057 -48.34 48.26 14.43
N PRO A 1058 -48.66 48.30 13.10
CA PRO A 1058 -47.92 48.79 11.91
C PRO A 1058 -48.77 49.69 10.95
N ARG A 1059 -48.17 50.31 9.91
CA ARG A 1059 -48.78 50.40 8.55
C ARG A 1059 -47.84 50.90 7.43
N VAL A 1060 -48.27 50.74 6.18
CA VAL A 1060 -47.50 50.87 4.92
C VAL A 1060 -47.87 52.12 4.11
N SER A 1061 -46.90 52.74 3.43
CA SER A 1061 -47.11 53.42 2.14
C SER A 1061 -45.81 53.49 1.31
N LEU A 1062 -45.90 53.50 -0.03
CA LEU A 1062 -44.74 53.46 -0.94
C LEU A 1062 -44.33 54.85 -1.45
N ARG A 1063 -43.05 55.02 -1.81
CA ARG A 1063 -42.55 55.54 -3.12
C ARG A 1063 -41.05 55.92 -3.08
N ARG A 1064 -40.25 55.40 -4.03
CA ARG A 1064 -39.41 56.17 -4.99
C ARG A 1064 -38.25 55.35 -5.59
N THR A 1065 -38.09 55.48 -6.91
CA THR A 1065 -36.84 55.37 -7.68
C THR A 1065 -36.98 56.30 -8.91
N PRO A 1066 -35.92 56.58 -9.69
CA PRO A 1066 -34.61 57.08 -9.23
C PRO A 1066 -34.13 58.31 -10.04
N VAL A 1067 -33.18 59.09 -9.52
CA VAL A 1067 -32.40 60.07 -10.32
C VAL A 1067 -30.93 60.03 -9.90
N LYS A 1068 -30.02 60.03 -10.88
CA LYS A 1068 -28.56 60.02 -10.70
C LYS A 1068 -28.04 61.36 -10.15
N ARG A 1069 -26.90 61.32 -9.45
CA ARG A 1069 -25.82 62.29 -9.65
C ARG A 1069 -24.47 61.59 -9.61
N GLN A 1070 -23.57 62.02 -10.49
CA GLN A 1070 -22.16 61.63 -10.48
C GLN A 1070 -21.38 62.64 -9.62
N PHE A 1071 -20.25 62.20 -9.08
CA PHE A 1071 -19.00 62.92 -9.32
C PHE A 1071 -17.94 61.90 -9.76
N LYS A 1072 -16.91 62.38 -10.45
CA LYS A 1072 -15.83 61.58 -11.01
C LYS A 1072 -14.53 62.31 -10.74
N GLU A 1073 -13.49 61.58 -10.37
CA GLU A 1073 -12.14 62.14 -10.25
C GLU A 1073 -11.64 62.64 -11.61
N LEU A 1074 -10.81 63.69 -11.58
CA LEU A 1074 -9.96 64.05 -12.71
C LEU A 1074 -8.54 63.54 -12.45
N GLN A 1075 -8.08 62.65 -13.32
CA GLN A 1075 -6.66 62.53 -13.68
C GLN A 1075 -6.48 63.04 -15.10
N SER A 1076 -5.34 63.68 -15.37
CA SER A 1076 -4.94 64.12 -16.71
C SER A 1076 -3.44 64.49 -16.74
N PRO A 1077 -2.77 64.48 -17.90
CA PRO A 1077 -3.07 63.74 -19.14
C PRO A 1077 -1.85 63.00 -19.76
N LEU A 1078 -2.10 62.21 -20.81
CA LEU A 1078 -1.36 62.03 -22.09
C LEU A 1078 -1.85 60.71 -22.75
N VAL A 1079 -2.80 60.66 -23.71
CA VAL A 1079 -2.76 61.06 -25.16
C VAL A 1079 -1.90 60.07 -25.98
N PHE A 1080 -2.31 59.44 -27.09
CA PHE A 1080 -3.27 59.81 -28.17
C PHE A 1080 -4.58 58.96 -28.30
N VAL A 1081 -4.93 58.43 -29.50
CA VAL A 1081 -6.27 58.60 -30.12
C VAL A 1081 -6.63 57.57 -31.24
N LYS A 1082 -7.81 56.90 -31.12
CA LYS A 1082 -8.86 56.48 -32.14
C LYS A 1082 -8.50 55.63 -33.40
N PRO A 1083 -9.46 54.94 -34.11
CA PRO A 1083 -10.91 55.21 -34.32
C PRO A 1083 -11.94 54.14 -33.85
N THR A 1084 -13.08 53.95 -34.55
CA THR A 1084 -14.41 53.62 -33.95
C THR A 1084 -15.49 53.04 -34.92
N SER A 1085 -16.53 52.37 -34.38
CA SER A 1085 -17.98 52.33 -34.85
C SER A 1085 -18.46 51.23 -35.85
N PRO A 1086 -19.80 50.93 -35.99
CA PRO A 1086 -20.84 50.66 -34.95
C PRO A 1086 -22.01 49.64 -35.31
N ALA A 1087 -22.92 49.37 -34.33
CA ALA A 1087 -24.38 49.01 -34.44
C ALA A 1087 -24.86 47.56 -34.82
N VAL A 1088 -26.18 47.17 -34.76
CA VAL A 1088 -27.20 47.08 -33.64
C VAL A 1088 -28.55 46.38 -34.09
N LEU A 1089 -29.49 46.04 -33.16
CA LEU A 1089 -30.91 45.52 -33.31
C LEU A 1089 -31.12 44.01 -33.67
N ALA A 1090 -32.23 43.26 -33.36
CA ALA A 1090 -33.53 43.45 -32.63
C ALA A 1090 -34.09 42.11 -32.01
N SER A 1091 -35.34 42.06 -31.48
CA SER A 1091 -35.99 40.91 -30.75
C SER A 1091 -37.56 41.06 -30.68
N PRO A 1092 -38.42 40.43 -29.79
CA PRO A 1092 -38.21 39.21 -28.94
C PRO A 1092 -39.18 37.96 -28.80
N PRO A 1093 -40.55 37.93 -28.74
CA PRO A 1093 -41.18 37.40 -27.50
C PRO A 1093 -42.41 36.40 -27.51
N ARG A 1094 -42.32 35.31 -26.69
CA ARG A 1094 -43.40 34.71 -25.80
C ARG A 1094 -44.56 33.89 -26.48
N LYS A 1095 -45.40 33.02 -25.83
CA LYS A 1095 -45.69 32.65 -24.40
C LYS A 1095 -46.53 31.33 -24.25
N ARG A 1096 -46.47 30.69 -23.05
CA ARG A 1096 -47.53 29.94 -22.30
C ARG A 1096 -47.88 28.45 -22.58
N ASN A 1097 -48.46 27.86 -21.52
CA ASN A 1097 -48.99 26.50 -21.25
C ASN A 1097 -50.35 26.25 -21.97
N ASP A 1098 -51.05 25.10 -21.93
CA ASP A 1098 -51.56 24.29 -20.78
C ASP A 1098 -51.81 22.77 -21.13
N GLU A 1099 -52.62 22.06 -20.34
CA GLU A 1099 -52.56 20.63 -19.98
C GLU A 1099 -53.31 19.58 -20.87
N ASN A 1100 -53.03 18.30 -20.57
CA ASN A 1100 -53.90 17.10 -20.59
C ASN A 1100 -54.06 16.20 -21.85
N VAL A 1101 -54.31 14.91 -21.52
CA VAL A 1101 -54.31 13.63 -22.27
C VAL A 1101 -55.73 13.03 -22.05
N PRO A 1102 -56.43 12.30 -22.97
CA PRO A 1102 -56.00 10.96 -23.47
C PRO A 1102 -56.54 10.45 -24.84
N THR A 1103 -56.16 9.20 -25.20
CA THR A 1103 -56.85 8.21 -26.10
C THR A 1103 -57.11 8.56 -27.59
N SER A 1104 -57.12 7.62 -28.55
CA SER A 1104 -56.56 6.24 -28.66
C SER A 1104 -56.80 5.67 -30.06
N GLU A 1105 -55.82 4.93 -30.62
CA GLU A 1105 -55.97 3.99 -31.77
C GLU A 1105 -56.36 4.60 -33.15
N GLN A 1106 -56.01 4.05 -34.32
CA GLN A 1106 -55.12 2.94 -34.73
C GLN A 1106 -54.64 3.31 -36.18
N SER A 1107 -53.44 2.97 -36.67
CA SER A 1107 -53.11 1.65 -37.26
C SER A 1107 -51.80 1.69 -38.11
N VAL A 1108 -51.32 0.51 -38.56
CA VAL A 1108 -50.37 0.26 -39.68
C VAL A 1108 -48.84 0.44 -39.44
N THR A 1109 -48.27 -0.57 -38.75
CA THR A 1109 -47.06 -1.37 -39.10
C THR A 1109 -45.61 -0.83 -39.14
N LEU A 1110 -44.71 -1.78 -38.81
CA LEU A 1110 -43.30 -1.97 -39.23
C LEU A 1110 -42.17 -1.18 -38.55
N GLN A 1111 -41.72 -1.79 -37.44
CA GLN A 1111 -40.32 -2.06 -37.12
C GLN A 1111 -39.35 -0.91 -36.81
N SER A 1112 -39.29 -0.53 -35.53
CA SER A 1112 -38.10 0.03 -34.89
C SER A 1112 -37.90 -0.56 -33.49
N TYR A 1113 -36.82 -1.34 -33.29
CA TYR A 1113 -36.23 -1.66 -31.97
C TYR A 1113 -34.92 -2.47 -32.13
N ARG A 1114 -33.75 -1.79 -32.17
CA ARG A 1114 -32.43 -2.30 -31.73
C ARG A 1114 -31.26 -1.31 -31.90
N ASP A 1115 -31.48 -0.05 -31.54
CA ASP A 1115 -30.43 0.71 -30.87
C ASP A 1115 -30.45 0.28 -29.38
N PHE A 1116 -29.39 0.33 -28.57
CA PHE A 1116 -28.27 1.28 -28.60
C PHE A 1116 -27.00 0.68 -27.95
N VAL A 1117 -26.16 -0.01 -28.74
CA VAL A 1117 -24.77 -0.39 -28.37
C VAL A 1117 -23.92 -0.38 -29.64
N ALA A 1118 -22.72 0.23 -29.58
CA ALA A 1118 -21.82 0.54 -30.70
C ALA A 1118 -22.42 1.53 -31.72
N ASP A 1119 -21.67 2.49 -32.28
CA ASP A 1119 -20.29 2.93 -32.04
C ASP A 1119 -20.20 4.46 -32.24
N ILE A 1120 -19.09 5.07 -31.84
CA ILE A 1120 -18.22 5.89 -32.71
C ILE A 1120 -17.03 6.34 -31.86
N ASN A 1121 -15.98 5.53 -31.91
CA ASN A 1121 -14.62 6.05 -31.86
C ASN A 1121 -14.24 6.63 -33.27
N VAL A 1122 -13.04 7.21 -33.39
CA VAL A 1122 -12.45 7.72 -34.65
C VAL A 1122 -13.05 9.03 -35.23
N ARG A 1123 -12.33 10.13 -34.97
CA ARG A 1123 -11.72 10.93 -36.06
C ARG A 1123 -10.29 11.29 -35.67
N GLY A 1124 -9.31 10.84 -36.45
CA GLY A 1124 -7.89 11.02 -36.08
C GLY A 1124 -6.84 10.76 -37.16
N ASN A 1125 -7.19 10.29 -38.37
CA ASN A 1125 -6.26 10.24 -39.51
C ASN A 1125 -6.99 10.03 -40.84
N ALA A 1126 -6.93 11.02 -41.74
CA ALA A 1126 -7.03 10.90 -43.20
C ALA A 1126 -7.03 12.30 -43.86
N VAL A 1127 -6.01 12.61 -44.66
CA VAL A 1127 -5.99 13.74 -45.60
C VAL A 1127 -5.37 13.29 -46.92
N ALA A 1128 -5.97 13.70 -48.04
CA ALA A 1128 -5.45 13.58 -49.41
C ALA A 1128 -5.16 12.16 -49.97
N SER A 1129 -6.20 11.55 -50.54
CA SER A 1129 -6.13 11.15 -51.95
C SER A 1129 -6.77 12.30 -52.77
N SER A 1130 -6.51 12.55 -54.06
CA SER A 1130 -5.73 11.88 -55.13
C SER A 1130 -5.41 12.94 -56.22
N PHE A 1131 -4.58 12.63 -57.25
CA PHE A 1131 -4.85 12.94 -58.68
C PHE A 1131 -3.68 12.51 -59.62
N TYR A 1132 -4.00 11.66 -60.61
CA TYR A 1132 -3.45 11.55 -62.00
C TYR A 1132 -1.93 11.47 -62.34
N GLN A 1133 -1.55 10.27 -62.82
CA GLN A 1133 -0.98 9.97 -64.16
C GLN A 1133 0.48 10.30 -64.62
N LEU A 1134 0.97 9.36 -65.46
CA LEU A 1134 1.98 9.42 -66.55
C LEU A 1134 3.48 9.09 -66.31
N GLN A 1135 3.83 7.87 -66.75
CA GLN A 1135 4.93 7.48 -67.67
C GLN A 1135 6.42 7.37 -67.24
N SER A 1136 7.07 6.44 -67.96
CA SER A 1136 8.53 6.24 -68.21
C SER A 1136 9.47 5.86 -67.05
N SER A 1137 9.85 4.57 -67.07
CA SER A 1137 11.21 4.06 -66.81
C SER A 1137 12.20 4.60 -67.89
N PRO A 1138 13.56 4.42 -67.84
CA PRO A 1138 14.27 3.22 -67.31
C PRO A 1138 15.69 3.42 -66.70
N ARG A 1139 16.39 2.29 -66.45
CA ARG A 1139 17.85 2.10 -66.24
C ARG A 1139 18.43 2.54 -64.88
N ASP A 1140 19.57 2.02 -64.39
CA ASP A 1140 20.45 0.83 -64.61
C ASP A 1140 21.39 0.79 -63.36
N ASP A 1141 22.04 -0.29 -62.87
CA ASP A 1141 22.00 -1.77 -63.02
C ASP A 1141 22.92 -2.39 -61.91
N CYS A 1142 23.17 -3.72 -61.87
CA CYS A 1142 24.08 -4.50 -60.99
C CYS A 1142 23.58 -4.71 -59.52
N GLN A 1143 23.49 -5.91 -58.91
CA GLN A 1143 24.17 -7.23 -59.04
C GLN A 1143 25.65 -7.25 -58.63
N ALA A 1144 26.17 -8.33 -58.02
CA ALA A 1144 25.61 -9.67 -57.77
C ALA A 1144 25.82 -10.14 -56.31
#